data_AF-A0A9P5QDD4-F1
#
_entry.id   AF-A0A9P5QDD4-F1
#
_cell.length_a   1.000
_cell.length_b   1.000
_cell.length_c   1.000
_cell.angle_alpha   90.00
_cell.angle_beta   90.00
_cell.angle_gamma   90.00
#
_symmetry.space_group_name_H-M   'P 1'
#
loop_
_entity.id
_entity.type
_entity.pdbx_description
1 polymer ?
#
loop_
_entity_poly.entity_id
_entity_poly.type
_entity_poly.pdbx_seq_one_letter_code
_entity_poly.pdbx_strand_id
1 'polypeptide(L)'
;MLTDLSYGHIYWPQPWTHSTLIQMYNASNENNDYRQAVLRYITEWEIEGFEEFFQDLVLGRDDFRWVSSFPKPSTNPIRFGIITARENPLRGIRFHRTLIKHCFRNALREGDTLFLKPIFGCMSLILEDRHLGLEVTRQIAFIPVLESCRDYIIENSATGQSLSPLKIPFFGKKHIALHKLDNPTLRLRVPQALDQENKYFKKRLFVAPLAMLYDISLRDNVDESPEKYDVGWRALVNNSLFESRAFPSEFFHNPALEALIQHEWNLGGSQFWIVRALAHALTFYLIMALQFIPGGLGVSLVGIDPPNQPDKESWESHRLFLKIIAASIVVIDSAFTAYYMILDIFFTKHVKRKTFFSQKNRFWLRGLSNVALIWTTAAGLILESVQLLALANLICHFKVIYKLRVNQNFCRFLDFFSRLAREIGLFLSLFTFGVVVFAQIFWFLAHGCMGYNCKITDTRFPSNFFEAIFVTYFFLSGQYDSVEIELDGTISMFHLVMSIYYFFTAIIMVNVLIGVALGKSIEAGDSTWRLTLLSSRLQYIILRARNARNRKLRFAGNLELLYARETYFTATEEDVIAFHQKHAQDSEDFLQDRKIVNRSLADNQAKDTQIEELKTQVEDMMAMMKQVLQERKISDSSASQSSSWNGPREE
;
A
#
# COMPACT_ATOMS: atom_id res chain seq x y z
N MET A 1 49.27 -16.64 14.26
CA MET A 1 48.62 -17.58 13.31
C MET A 1 47.24 -17.11 12.83
N LEU A 2 46.75 -15.91 13.20
CA LEU A 2 45.40 -15.41 12.89
C LEU A 2 45.39 -13.94 12.42
N THR A 3 46.37 -13.53 11.61
CA THR A 3 46.50 -12.13 11.14
C THR A 3 46.31 -11.94 9.63
N ASP A 4 46.12 -13.01 8.85
CA ASP A 4 45.80 -12.92 7.42
C ASP A 4 44.46 -13.61 7.13
N LEU A 5 43.37 -12.82 7.11
CA LEU A 5 42.00 -13.29 6.87
C LEU A 5 41.30 -12.53 5.72
N SER A 6 42.06 -12.11 4.72
CA SER A 6 41.52 -11.62 3.46
C SER A 6 41.65 -12.73 2.39
N TYR A 7 40.53 -13.39 2.08
CA TYR A 7 40.29 -14.19 0.85
C TYR A 7 40.83 -15.62 0.72
N GLY A 8 41.34 -16.28 1.76
CA GLY A 8 41.72 -17.71 1.68
C GLY A 8 40.60 -18.67 2.12
N HIS A 9 40.34 -19.75 1.36
CA HIS A 9 39.60 -20.92 1.86
C HIS A 9 40.31 -21.45 3.11
N ILE A 10 39.71 -21.24 4.28
CA ILE A 10 40.30 -21.67 5.55
C ILE A 10 40.00 -23.17 5.71
N TYR A 11 41.04 -23.99 5.60
CA TYR A 11 40.99 -25.38 6.04
C TYR A 11 41.09 -25.39 7.57
N TRP A 12 39.96 -25.58 8.24
CA TRP A 12 39.90 -25.70 9.70
C TRP A 12 40.13 -27.16 10.10
N PRO A 13 41.22 -27.48 10.84
CA PRO A 13 41.46 -28.84 11.28
C PRO A 13 40.59 -29.17 12.50
N GLN A 14 39.84 -30.28 12.43
CA GLN A 14 39.05 -30.91 13.51
C GLN A 14 37.80 -30.15 14.01
N PRO A 15 36.74 -30.83 14.48
CA PRO A 15 35.60 -30.17 15.12
C PRO A 15 36.06 -29.56 16.45
N TRP A 16 35.91 -28.24 16.57
CA TRP A 16 36.25 -27.50 17.78
C TRP A 16 35.29 -27.90 18.90
N THR A 17 35.74 -27.89 20.15
CA THR A 17 34.81 -28.13 21.26
C THR A 17 33.92 -26.91 21.47
N HIS A 18 32.73 -27.12 22.05
CA HIS A 18 31.81 -26.06 22.50
C HIS A 18 32.58 -24.92 23.21
N SER A 19 33.44 -25.24 24.17
CA SER A 19 34.26 -24.26 24.89
C SER A 19 35.20 -23.45 24.00
N THR A 20 35.76 -24.03 22.94
CA THR A 20 36.72 -23.35 22.07
C THR A 20 36.03 -22.32 21.18
N LEU A 21 34.83 -22.61 20.69
CA LEU A 21 34.04 -21.62 19.95
C LEU A 21 33.63 -20.45 20.84
N ILE A 22 33.23 -20.71 22.09
CA ILE A 22 32.94 -19.66 23.07
C ILE A 22 34.18 -18.80 23.31
N GLN A 23 35.35 -19.42 23.48
CA GLN A 23 36.61 -18.70 23.69
C GLN A 23 37.02 -17.87 22.47
N MET A 24 36.91 -18.40 21.25
CA MET A 24 37.13 -17.63 20.02
C MET A 24 36.18 -16.44 19.91
N TYR A 25 34.90 -16.68 20.20
CA TYR A 25 33.88 -15.66 20.14
C TYR A 25 34.15 -14.55 21.17
N ASN A 26 34.51 -14.91 22.40
CA ASN A 26 34.84 -13.95 23.46
C ASN A 26 36.15 -13.20 23.17
N ALA A 27 37.17 -13.89 22.64
CA ALA A 27 38.42 -13.27 22.21
C ALA A 27 38.23 -12.27 21.06
N SER A 28 37.12 -12.39 20.33
CA SER A 28 36.76 -11.50 19.22
C SER A 28 35.97 -10.26 19.63
N ASN A 29 35.82 -9.99 20.94
CA ASN A 29 35.10 -8.81 21.44
C ASN A 29 35.57 -7.49 20.84
N GLU A 30 36.82 -7.40 20.36
CA GLU A 30 37.38 -6.20 19.75
C GLU A 30 37.18 -6.11 18.22
N ASN A 31 36.78 -7.19 17.53
CA ASN A 31 36.68 -7.21 16.07
C ASN A 31 35.37 -7.85 15.56
N ASN A 32 34.46 -7.00 15.08
CA ASN A 32 33.17 -7.40 14.52
C ASN A 32 33.27 -8.36 13.32
N ASP A 33 34.33 -8.26 12.52
CA ASP A 33 34.51 -9.15 11.34
C ASP A 33 34.80 -10.58 11.79
N TYR A 34 35.52 -10.75 12.89
CA TYR A 34 35.83 -12.07 13.45
C TYR A 34 34.61 -12.73 14.09
N ARG A 35 33.76 -11.96 14.80
CA ARG A 35 32.45 -12.44 15.28
C ARG A 35 31.57 -12.94 14.13
N GLN A 36 31.58 -12.22 13.00
CA GLN A 36 30.84 -12.62 11.81
C GLN A 36 31.40 -13.88 11.16
N ALA A 37 32.73 -14.04 11.13
CA ALA A 37 33.37 -15.27 10.65
C ALA A 37 33.03 -16.48 11.53
N VAL A 38 33.03 -16.31 12.86
CA VAL A 38 32.62 -17.36 13.80
C VAL A 38 31.14 -17.71 13.61
N LEU A 39 30.25 -16.73 13.46
CA LEU A 39 28.83 -16.97 13.18
C LEU A 39 28.61 -17.71 11.85
N ARG A 40 29.39 -17.36 10.82
CA ARG A 40 29.35 -18.05 9.51
C ARG A 40 29.83 -19.51 9.63
N TYR A 41 30.89 -19.74 10.39
CA TYR A 41 31.40 -21.08 10.65
C TYR A 41 30.38 -21.92 11.44
N ILE A 42 29.79 -21.32 12.46
CA ILE A 42 28.70 -21.90 13.27
C ILE A 42 27.53 -22.33 12.38
N THR A 43 27.15 -21.55 11.38
CA THR A 43 26.06 -21.90 10.45
C THR A 43 26.40 -22.99 9.43
N GLU A 44 27.68 -23.21 9.15
CA GLU A 44 28.17 -24.29 8.27
C GLU A 44 28.35 -25.62 9.06
N TRP A 45 28.25 -25.57 10.39
CA TRP A 45 28.52 -26.69 11.28
C TRP A 45 27.33 -27.61 11.54
N GLU A 46 27.57 -28.92 11.44
CA GLU A 46 26.58 -29.99 11.63
C GLU A 46 26.55 -30.52 13.07
N ILE A 47 26.22 -29.69 14.08
CA ILE A 47 26.17 -30.15 15.48
C ILE A 47 24.73 -30.41 15.94
N GLU A 48 24.47 -31.60 16.49
CA GLU A 48 23.27 -31.88 17.30
C GLU A 48 23.32 -31.05 18.59
N GLY A 49 22.24 -30.35 18.94
CA GLY A 49 22.23 -29.41 20.08
C GLY A 49 22.70 -27.99 19.73
N PHE A 50 22.90 -27.68 18.44
CA PHE A 50 23.24 -26.34 17.96
C PHE A 50 22.31 -25.24 18.51
N GLU A 51 21.02 -25.53 18.65
CA GLU A 51 20.04 -24.56 19.14
C GLU A 51 20.28 -24.22 20.62
N GLU A 52 20.49 -25.22 21.47
CA GLU A 52 20.85 -25.02 22.88
C GLU A 52 22.18 -24.30 23.00
N PHE A 53 23.18 -24.68 22.20
CA PHE A 53 24.47 -23.99 22.16
C PHE A 53 24.32 -22.52 21.73
N PHE A 54 23.59 -22.26 20.65
CA PHE A 54 23.39 -20.91 20.15
C PHE A 54 22.55 -20.08 21.11
N GLN A 55 21.53 -20.68 21.72
CA GLN A 55 20.75 -20.06 22.77
C GLN A 55 21.64 -19.76 23.98
N ASP A 56 22.51 -20.65 24.43
CA ASP A 56 23.43 -20.39 25.55
C ASP A 56 24.46 -19.31 25.22
N LEU A 57 25.00 -19.33 23.99
CA LEU A 57 26.00 -18.37 23.53
C LEU A 57 25.42 -16.97 23.32
N VAL A 58 24.23 -16.88 22.72
CA VAL A 58 23.61 -15.62 22.25
C VAL A 58 22.49 -15.14 23.16
N LEU A 59 21.69 -16.05 23.73
CA LEU A 59 20.58 -15.72 24.65
C LEU A 59 20.95 -15.89 26.14
N GLY A 60 21.85 -16.82 26.48
CA GLY A 60 22.21 -17.16 27.86
C GLY A 60 23.08 -16.11 28.55
N ARG A 61 23.54 -15.10 27.81
CA ARG A 61 24.38 -14.01 28.28
C ARG A 61 23.64 -12.68 28.24
N ASP A 62 23.27 -12.18 29.43
CA ASP A 62 22.62 -10.86 29.58
C ASP A 62 23.51 -9.69 29.11
N ASP A 63 24.83 -9.88 29.06
CA ASP A 63 25.81 -8.91 28.56
C ASP A 63 25.99 -8.96 27.04
N PHE A 64 25.40 -9.94 26.35
CA PHE A 64 25.56 -10.09 24.92
C PHE A 64 24.71 -9.08 24.13
N ARG A 65 25.34 -7.96 23.77
CA ARG A 65 24.71 -6.91 22.96
C ARG A 65 25.13 -7.02 21.49
N TRP A 66 24.40 -7.81 20.70
CA TRP A 66 24.60 -7.79 19.24
C TRP A 66 23.85 -6.63 18.59
N VAL A 67 24.51 -5.46 18.57
CA VAL A 67 24.15 -4.35 17.69
C VAL A 67 25.22 -4.29 16.62
N SER A 68 24.98 -4.96 15.49
CA SER A 68 25.90 -4.85 14.36
C SER A 68 25.98 -3.39 13.95
N SER A 69 27.17 -2.79 14.07
CA SER A 69 27.34 -1.35 13.87
C SER A 69 26.86 -0.94 12.49
N PHE A 70 27.20 -1.68 11.43
CA PHE A 70 26.58 -1.59 10.10
C PHE A 70 26.88 -2.87 9.31
N PRO A 71 26.03 -3.92 9.34
CA PRO A 71 26.33 -5.11 8.58
C PRO A 71 26.20 -4.74 7.10
N LYS A 72 27.31 -4.81 6.36
CA LYS A 72 27.24 -4.99 4.91
C LYS A 72 26.26 -6.14 4.69
N PRO A 73 25.34 -6.08 3.70
CA PRO A 73 24.36 -7.14 3.52
C PRO A 73 24.99 -8.54 3.46
N SER A 74 26.20 -8.65 2.91
CA SER A 74 27.01 -9.87 2.83
C SER A 74 27.41 -10.47 4.17
N THR A 75 27.46 -9.69 5.25
CA THR A 75 27.91 -10.14 6.57
C THR A 75 26.79 -10.26 7.60
N ASN A 76 25.55 -10.09 7.16
CA ASN A 76 24.38 -10.25 8.00
C ASN A 76 24.08 -11.74 8.25
N PRO A 77 24.16 -12.23 9.50
CA PRO A 77 23.96 -13.65 9.81
C PRO A 77 22.53 -14.12 9.52
N ILE A 78 21.52 -13.23 9.62
CA ILE A 78 20.14 -13.57 9.25
C ILE A 78 20.05 -13.85 7.75
N ARG A 79 20.71 -13.04 6.91
CA ARG A 79 20.81 -13.29 5.47
C ARG A 79 21.45 -14.64 5.18
N PHE A 80 22.56 -14.96 5.84
CA PHE A 80 23.22 -16.26 5.69
C PHE A 80 22.25 -17.38 6.04
N GLY A 81 21.61 -17.32 7.21
CA GLY A 81 20.63 -18.31 7.64
C GLY A 81 19.46 -18.51 6.68
N ILE A 82 18.99 -17.45 6.02
CA ILE A 82 17.93 -17.54 5.00
C ILE A 82 18.46 -18.18 3.71
N ILE A 83 19.70 -17.88 3.29
CA ILE A 83 20.31 -18.50 2.12
C ILE A 83 20.55 -19.99 2.38
N THR A 84 21.14 -20.33 3.53
CA THR A 84 21.34 -21.71 3.97
C THR A 84 20.02 -22.46 4.12
N ALA A 85 18.93 -21.80 4.53
CA ALA A 85 17.60 -22.42 4.57
C ALA A 85 17.10 -22.88 3.20
N ARG A 86 17.62 -22.33 2.09
CA ARG A 86 17.27 -22.80 0.74
C ARG A 86 17.97 -24.10 0.40
N GLU A 87 19.18 -24.29 0.92
CA GLU A 87 20.01 -25.47 0.68
C GLU A 87 19.70 -26.58 1.71
N ASN A 88 19.48 -26.21 2.97
CA ASN A 88 19.14 -27.07 4.09
C ASN A 88 18.00 -26.43 4.93
N PRO A 89 16.72 -26.72 4.59
CA PRO A 89 15.55 -26.08 5.19
C PRO A 89 15.47 -26.22 6.71
N LEU A 90 15.74 -27.41 7.25
CA LEU A 90 15.57 -27.65 8.69
C LEU A 90 16.53 -26.80 9.53
N ARG A 91 17.80 -26.71 9.13
CA ARG A 91 18.82 -25.97 9.89
C ARG A 91 18.70 -24.46 9.69
N GLY A 92 18.63 -24.03 8.44
CA GLY A 92 18.59 -22.62 8.12
C GLY A 92 17.34 -21.95 8.71
N ILE A 93 16.17 -22.60 8.64
CA ILE A 93 14.91 -22.07 9.17
C ILE A 93 14.99 -21.84 10.68
N ARG A 94 15.48 -22.81 11.44
CA ARG A 94 15.61 -22.67 12.89
C ARG A 94 16.59 -21.56 13.25
N PHE A 95 17.77 -21.56 12.65
CA PHE A 95 18.81 -20.58 12.95
C PHE A 95 18.37 -19.13 12.74
N HIS A 96 17.86 -18.78 11.54
CA HIS A 96 17.49 -17.38 11.29
C HIS A 96 16.26 -16.96 12.10
N ARG A 97 15.33 -17.88 12.40
CA ARG A 97 14.20 -17.58 13.29
C ARG A 97 14.65 -17.27 14.71
N THR A 98 15.60 -18.03 15.25
CA THR A 98 16.17 -17.77 16.59
C THR A 98 16.85 -16.41 16.65
N LEU A 99 17.64 -16.06 15.63
CA LEU A 99 18.25 -14.73 15.51
C LEU A 99 17.22 -13.60 15.40
N ILE A 100 16.18 -13.79 14.58
CA ILE A 100 15.09 -12.81 14.44
C ILE A 100 14.37 -12.62 15.78
N LYS A 101 14.02 -13.72 16.47
CA LYS A 101 13.40 -13.67 17.81
C LYS A 101 14.31 -12.95 18.81
N HIS A 102 15.62 -13.21 18.79
CA HIS A 102 16.60 -12.51 19.64
C HIS A 102 16.62 -11.00 19.38
N CYS A 103 16.72 -10.59 18.11
CA CYS A 103 16.68 -9.18 17.72
C CYS A 103 15.40 -8.49 18.21
N PHE A 104 14.24 -9.14 18.07
CA PHE A 104 12.98 -8.60 18.56
C PHE A 104 12.91 -8.51 20.07
N ARG A 105 13.33 -9.57 20.78
CA ARG A 105 13.34 -9.59 22.24
C ARG A 105 14.22 -8.49 22.81
N ASN A 106 15.42 -8.28 22.25
CA ASN A 106 16.31 -7.22 22.70
C ASN A 106 15.80 -5.83 22.32
N ALA A 107 15.25 -5.67 21.10
CA ALA A 107 14.61 -4.41 20.70
C ALA A 107 13.45 -4.03 21.64
N LEU A 108 12.66 -5.01 22.10
CA LEU A 108 11.56 -4.79 23.03
C LEU A 108 12.03 -4.57 24.47
N ARG A 109 12.99 -5.38 24.96
CA ARG A 109 13.53 -5.30 26.33
C ARG A 109 14.26 -3.98 26.56
N GLU A 110 15.09 -3.57 25.61
CA GLU A 110 15.88 -2.34 25.72
C GLU A 110 15.17 -1.11 25.14
N GLY A 111 14.08 -1.31 24.38
CA GLY A 111 13.42 -0.23 23.63
C GLY A 111 14.23 0.28 22.42
N ASP A 112 15.37 -0.34 22.12
CA ASP A 112 16.33 0.13 21.11
C ASP A 112 16.06 -0.48 19.72
N THR A 113 15.60 0.34 18.78
CA THR A 113 15.35 -0.10 17.40
C THR A 113 16.62 -0.51 16.64
N LEU A 114 17.82 -0.21 17.15
CA LEU A 114 19.08 -0.60 16.52
C LEU A 114 19.23 -2.13 16.41
N PHE A 115 18.66 -2.90 17.32
CA PHE A 115 18.64 -4.37 17.23
C PHE A 115 17.85 -4.91 16.03
N LEU A 116 16.99 -4.08 15.42
CA LEU A 116 16.24 -4.45 14.21
C LEU A 116 17.01 -4.19 12.92
N LYS A 117 18.13 -3.44 12.95
CA LYS A 117 18.93 -3.16 11.75
C LYS A 117 19.33 -4.42 10.96
N PRO A 118 19.75 -5.53 11.60
CA PRO A 118 20.02 -6.76 10.88
C PRO A 118 18.78 -7.33 10.18
N ILE A 119 17.61 -7.28 10.82
CA ILE A 119 16.34 -7.70 10.18
C ILE A 119 16.06 -6.78 8.98
N PHE A 120 16.20 -5.47 9.13
CA PHE A 120 15.93 -4.50 8.06
C PHE A 120 16.86 -4.71 6.86
N GLY A 121 18.14 -4.99 7.10
CA GLY A 121 19.15 -5.24 6.06
C GLY A 121 18.91 -6.52 5.24
N CYS A 122 18.11 -7.46 5.75
CA CYS A 122 17.73 -8.69 5.04
C CYS A 122 16.22 -8.81 4.80
N MET A 123 15.46 -7.74 5.03
CA MET A 123 14.00 -7.70 4.87
C MET A 123 13.56 -8.14 3.47
N SER A 124 14.39 -7.87 2.46
CA SER A 124 14.16 -8.38 1.12
C SER A 124 14.01 -9.90 1.14
N LEU A 125 15.02 -10.63 1.63
CA LEU A 125 15.03 -12.09 1.65
C LEU A 125 13.97 -12.67 2.59
N ILE A 126 13.71 -12.03 3.73
CA ILE A 126 12.67 -12.46 4.70
C ILE A 126 11.30 -12.51 4.03
N LEU A 127 10.95 -11.48 3.27
CA LEU A 127 9.64 -11.35 2.61
C LEU A 127 9.46 -12.28 1.39
N GLU A 128 10.51 -12.95 0.92
CA GLU A 128 10.37 -14.00 -0.10
C GLU A 128 9.73 -15.28 0.47
N ASP A 129 9.94 -15.54 1.76
CA ASP A 129 9.15 -16.51 2.52
C ASP A 129 7.88 -15.82 3.04
N ARG A 130 6.72 -16.23 2.52
CA ARG A 130 5.42 -15.66 2.92
C ARG A 130 5.16 -15.77 4.42
N HIS A 131 5.48 -16.91 5.03
CA HIS A 131 5.14 -17.16 6.43
C HIS A 131 6.05 -16.36 7.35
N LEU A 132 7.37 -16.46 7.13
CA LEU A 132 8.35 -15.68 7.89
C LEU A 132 8.15 -14.17 7.68
N GLY A 133 7.90 -13.74 6.44
CA GLY A 133 7.62 -12.35 6.12
C GLY A 133 6.41 -11.81 6.86
N LEU A 134 5.31 -12.56 6.91
CA LEU A 134 4.12 -12.15 7.68
C LEU A 134 4.43 -12.06 9.18
N GLU A 135 5.12 -13.06 9.73
CA GLU A 135 5.52 -13.10 11.14
C GLU A 135 6.39 -11.89 11.51
N VAL A 136 7.48 -11.68 10.77
CA VAL A 136 8.45 -10.60 11.02
C VAL A 136 7.80 -9.23 10.86
N THR A 137 7.04 -9.02 9.78
CA THR A 137 6.39 -7.72 9.58
C THR A 137 5.42 -7.42 10.71
N ARG A 138 4.59 -8.39 11.13
CA ARG A 138 3.66 -8.22 12.27
C ARG A 138 4.38 -7.85 13.56
N GLN A 139 5.55 -8.44 13.82
CA GLN A 139 6.35 -8.10 15.02
C GLN A 139 6.95 -6.69 14.95
N ILE A 140 7.39 -6.22 13.77
CA ILE A 140 7.94 -4.86 13.58
C ILE A 140 6.89 -3.77 13.79
N ALA A 141 5.62 -4.07 13.54
CA ALA A 141 4.54 -3.09 13.49
C ALA A 141 4.46 -2.17 14.72
N PHE A 142 4.87 -2.63 15.91
CA PHE A 142 4.74 -1.86 17.14
C PHE A 142 5.95 -1.94 18.06
N ILE A 143 7.14 -1.80 17.50
CA ILE A 143 8.35 -1.61 18.30
C ILE A 143 8.56 -0.12 18.50
N PRO A 144 8.34 0.40 19.73
CA PRO A 144 8.46 1.83 19.98
C PRO A 144 9.92 2.26 19.84
N VAL A 145 10.12 3.48 19.37
CA VAL A 145 11.44 4.11 19.40
C VAL A 145 11.77 4.53 20.83
N LEU A 146 13.04 4.41 21.24
CA LEU A 146 13.55 4.95 22.49
C LEU A 146 13.12 6.40 22.71
N GLU A 147 12.65 6.71 23.91
CA GLU A 147 12.28 8.08 24.30
C GLU A 147 13.47 9.04 24.14
N SER A 148 14.69 8.58 24.41
CA SER A 148 15.92 9.36 24.20
C SER A 148 16.22 9.70 22.73
N CYS A 149 15.77 8.88 21.77
CA CYS A 149 15.90 9.14 20.35
C CYS A 149 14.70 9.91 19.78
N ARG A 150 13.58 9.92 20.51
CA ARG A 150 12.31 10.48 20.06
C ARG A 150 12.41 11.98 19.80
N ASP A 151 12.97 12.73 20.73
CA ASP A 151 13.12 14.18 20.60
C ASP A 151 14.02 14.54 19.42
N TYR A 152 15.14 13.82 19.26
CA TYR A 152 16.01 13.97 18.10
C TYR A 152 15.26 13.72 16.78
N ILE A 153 14.43 12.68 16.70
CA ILE A 153 13.65 12.40 15.50
C ILE A 153 12.62 13.49 15.24
N ILE A 154 11.91 13.95 16.26
CA ILE A 154 10.90 15.01 16.13
C ILE A 154 11.55 16.29 15.61
N GLU A 155 12.70 16.68 16.17
CA GLU A 155 13.44 17.89 15.81
C GLU A 155 14.07 17.81 14.42
N ASN A 156 14.54 16.63 14.01
CA ASN A 156 15.25 16.42 12.75
C ASN A 156 14.39 15.73 11.69
N SER A 157 13.07 15.68 11.87
CA SER A 157 12.17 15.07 10.89
C SER A 157 11.39 16.10 10.11
N ALA A 158 10.90 15.67 8.97
CA ALA A 158 9.82 16.35 8.28
C ALA A 158 8.65 15.42 8.06
N THR A 159 7.48 16.03 8.02
CA THR A 159 6.25 15.35 7.65
C THR A 159 6.30 14.91 6.19
N GLY A 160 5.93 13.66 5.95
CA GLY A 160 5.65 13.17 4.60
C GLY A 160 4.37 13.78 4.01
N GLN A 161 3.47 14.28 4.87
CA GLN A 161 2.19 14.87 4.49
C GLN A 161 2.38 16.28 3.91
N SER A 162 2.56 16.35 2.59
CA SER A 162 2.33 17.60 1.86
C SER A 162 0.82 17.80 1.72
N LEU A 163 0.26 18.83 2.36
CA LEU A 163 -1.16 19.17 2.28
C LEU A 163 -1.64 19.38 0.84
N SER A 164 -0.76 19.90 -0.01
CA SER A 164 -1.03 19.99 -1.44
C SER A 164 -0.40 18.79 -2.14
N PRO A 165 -1.19 17.94 -2.82
CA PRO A 165 -0.64 16.89 -3.67
C PRO A 165 0.16 17.49 -4.84
N LEU A 166 -0.17 18.71 -5.24
CA LEU A 166 0.57 19.49 -6.23
C LEU A 166 1.51 20.46 -5.52
N LYS A 167 2.83 20.21 -5.59
CA LYS A 167 3.85 21.19 -5.20
C LYS A 167 3.90 22.31 -6.24
N ILE A 168 2.77 23.01 -6.44
CA ILE A 168 2.73 24.21 -7.25
C ILE A 168 3.41 25.29 -6.40
N PRO A 169 4.51 25.89 -6.87
CA PRO A 169 5.32 26.83 -6.09
C PRO A 169 4.54 28.06 -5.60
N PHE A 170 3.39 28.37 -6.21
CA PHE A 170 2.53 29.49 -5.83
C PHE A 170 1.78 29.30 -4.50
N PHE A 171 1.50 28.06 -4.08
CA PHE A 171 0.94 27.82 -2.77
C PHE A 171 2.09 27.63 -1.79
N GLY A 172 2.43 28.71 -1.08
CA GLY A 172 3.44 28.68 -0.02
C GLY A 172 3.20 27.48 0.90
N LYS A 173 4.28 26.78 1.27
CA LYS A 173 4.19 25.64 2.19
C LYS A 173 3.78 26.15 3.56
N LYS A 174 2.49 26.11 3.88
CA LYS A 174 2.05 26.36 5.25
C LYS A 174 2.55 25.20 6.11
N HIS A 175 3.46 25.50 7.02
CA HIS A 175 3.92 24.54 8.01
C HIS A 175 2.73 24.19 8.92
N ILE A 176 2.48 22.90 9.14
CA ILE A 176 1.54 22.42 10.16
C ILE A 176 2.38 21.70 11.19
N ALA A 177 2.27 22.14 12.45
CA ALA A 177 2.89 21.47 13.57
C ALA A 177 2.40 20.04 13.74
N LEU A 178 3.31 19.15 14.16
CA LEU A 178 3.06 17.70 14.24
C LEU A 178 1.86 17.34 15.12
N HIS A 179 1.63 18.09 16.20
CA HIS A 179 0.54 17.82 17.14
C HIS A 179 -0.86 18.05 16.54
N LYS A 180 -0.98 18.79 15.43
CA LYS A 180 -2.24 19.04 14.72
C LYS A 180 -2.56 17.96 13.67
N LEU A 181 -1.62 17.07 13.39
CA LEU A 181 -1.80 16.04 12.38
C LEU A 181 -2.33 14.74 13.02
N ASP A 182 -3.31 14.15 12.36
CA ASP A 182 -3.79 12.82 12.69
C ASP A 182 -2.80 11.80 12.10
N ASN A 183 -2.12 11.10 13.02
CA ASN A 183 -1.15 10.04 12.75
C ASN A 183 -0.05 10.44 11.75
N PRO A 184 0.80 11.45 12.07
CA PRO A 184 1.86 11.89 11.18
C PRO A 184 2.87 10.77 10.90
N THR A 185 3.30 10.69 9.64
CA THR A 185 4.47 9.93 9.20
C THR A 185 5.65 10.87 9.06
N LEU A 186 6.74 10.56 9.76
CA LEU A 186 7.95 11.36 9.86
C LEU A 186 9.08 10.71 9.06
N ARG A 187 9.92 11.56 8.49
CA ARG A 187 11.16 11.15 7.82
C ARG A 187 12.30 12.01 8.32
N LEU A 188 13.38 11.38 8.77
CA LEU A 188 14.60 12.09 9.14
C LEU A 188 15.15 12.88 7.95
N ARG A 189 15.52 14.14 8.22
CA ARG A 189 16.18 15.06 7.30
C ARG A 189 17.52 15.48 7.88
N VAL A 190 18.35 16.07 7.02
CA VAL A 190 19.51 16.86 7.46
C VAL A 190 19.01 17.95 8.42
N PRO A 191 19.69 18.21 9.55
CA PRO A 191 19.25 19.16 10.57
C PRO A 191 18.81 20.49 9.96
N GLN A 192 17.60 20.92 10.30
CA GLN A 192 17.05 22.24 9.96
C GLN A 192 16.80 23.01 11.27
N ALA A 193 16.49 24.31 11.16
CA ALA A 193 16.15 25.11 12.33
C ALA A 193 15.01 24.46 13.14
N LEU A 194 15.19 24.43 14.46
CA LEU A 194 14.30 23.77 15.41
C LEU A 194 12.88 24.38 15.35
N ASP A 195 11.87 23.56 15.05
CA ASP A 195 10.47 24.01 15.17
C ASP A 195 9.99 23.83 16.61
N GLN A 196 9.83 24.95 17.32
CA GLN A 196 9.39 24.97 18.71
C GLN A 196 7.97 24.41 18.89
N GLU A 197 7.10 24.47 17.87
CA GLU A 197 5.72 23.94 17.97
C GLU A 197 5.67 22.41 18.04
N ASN A 198 6.75 21.73 17.64
CA ASN A 198 6.83 20.27 17.68
C ASN A 198 7.11 19.71 19.08
N LYS A 199 7.53 20.54 20.04
CA LYS A 199 7.72 20.15 21.45
C LYS A 199 6.43 19.65 22.12
N TYR A 200 5.27 20.08 21.61
CA TYR A 200 3.97 19.63 22.11
C TYR A 200 3.54 18.27 21.58
N PHE A 201 4.28 17.69 20.64
CA PHE A 201 4.01 16.35 20.15
C PHE A 201 4.34 15.34 21.23
N LYS A 202 3.36 14.55 21.70
CA LYS A 202 3.52 13.53 22.76
C LYS A 202 3.24 12.09 22.32
N LYS A 203 2.82 11.86 21.06
CA LYS A 203 2.52 10.51 20.58
C LYS A 203 3.79 9.66 20.48
N ARG A 204 3.66 8.35 20.70
CA ARG A 204 4.75 7.37 20.51
C ARG A 204 5.11 7.24 19.04
N LEU A 205 6.39 7.03 18.77
CA LEU A 205 6.93 6.78 17.44
C LEU A 205 7.24 5.30 17.27
N PHE A 206 6.93 4.78 16.09
CA PHE A 206 7.23 3.43 15.64
C PHE A 206 8.00 3.50 14.33
N VAL A 207 8.85 2.51 14.05
CA VAL A 207 9.71 2.50 12.87
C VAL A 207 9.16 1.57 11.77
N ALA A 208 9.19 2.04 10.53
CA ALA A 208 8.84 1.29 9.33
C ALA A 208 10.02 1.34 8.34
N PRO A 209 10.78 0.24 8.14
CA PRO A 209 11.90 0.22 7.22
C PRO A 209 11.42 0.23 5.77
N LEU A 210 12.04 1.05 4.93
CA LEU A 210 11.73 1.13 3.49
C LEU A 210 11.93 -0.20 2.77
N ALA A 211 12.82 -1.05 3.29
CA ALA A 211 13.07 -2.40 2.80
C ALA A 211 11.83 -3.31 2.85
N MET A 212 10.77 -2.93 3.58
CA MET A 212 9.47 -3.60 3.50
C MET A 212 8.76 -3.38 2.16
N LEU A 213 9.04 -2.30 1.42
CA LEU A 213 8.44 -2.03 0.11
C LEU A 213 9.32 -2.46 -1.05
N TYR A 214 10.63 -2.27 -0.91
CA TYR A 214 11.59 -2.37 -2.00
C TYR A 214 12.76 -3.27 -1.62
N ASP A 215 13.20 -4.10 -2.56
CA ASP A 215 14.48 -4.77 -2.43
C ASP A 215 15.62 -3.80 -2.78
N ILE A 216 16.29 -3.28 -1.75
CA ILE A 216 17.44 -2.38 -1.90
C ILE A 216 18.73 -3.20 -2.14
N SER A 217 18.72 -4.50 -1.81
CA SER A 217 19.92 -5.36 -1.83
C SER A 217 20.38 -5.78 -3.22
N LEU A 218 19.54 -5.60 -4.25
CA LEU A 218 19.90 -5.75 -5.67
C LEU A 218 20.93 -4.71 -6.16
N ARG A 219 21.33 -3.75 -5.32
CA ARG A 219 22.34 -2.73 -5.67
C ARG A 219 23.77 -3.25 -5.56
N ASP A 220 24.03 -4.11 -4.58
CA ASP A 220 25.41 -4.47 -4.19
C ASP A 220 26.01 -5.61 -5.03
N ASN A 221 25.17 -6.33 -5.78
CA ASN A 221 25.59 -7.44 -6.65
C ASN A 221 25.74 -7.04 -8.13
N VAL A 222 25.50 -5.77 -8.48
CA VAL A 222 25.80 -5.29 -9.83
C VAL A 222 27.28 -4.94 -9.81
N ASP A 223 28.12 -5.92 -10.15
CA ASP A 223 29.55 -5.71 -10.38
C ASP A 223 29.72 -4.43 -11.20
N GLU A 224 30.44 -3.46 -10.64
CA GLU A 224 30.69 -2.13 -11.19
C GLU A 224 31.61 -2.19 -12.43
N SER A 225 31.42 -3.16 -13.33
CA SER A 225 32.00 -3.16 -14.67
C SER A 225 31.28 -2.08 -15.48
N PRO A 226 31.86 -0.87 -15.67
CA PRO A 226 31.16 0.25 -16.28
C PRO A 226 31.11 0.14 -17.81
N GLU A 227 31.76 -0.86 -18.42
CA GLU A 227 32.25 -0.73 -19.78
C GLU A 227 31.37 -1.30 -20.90
N LYS A 228 30.23 -1.96 -20.62
CA LYS A 228 29.37 -2.48 -21.70
C LYS A 228 27.88 -2.50 -21.36
N TYR A 229 27.36 -1.39 -20.86
CA TYR A 229 25.91 -1.18 -20.89
C TYR A 229 25.47 -0.87 -22.32
N ASP A 230 25.23 -1.95 -23.05
CA ASP A 230 24.54 -1.95 -24.34
C ASP A 230 23.22 -1.16 -24.17
N VAL A 231 23.16 0.04 -24.76
CA VAL A 231 22.10 1.07 -24.55
C VAL A 231 20.75 0.65 -25.18
N GLY A 232 20.62 -0.62 -25.58
CA GLY A 232 19.42 -1.18 -26.19
C GLY A 232 18.36 -1.67 -25.20
N TRP A 233 17.26 -2.19 -25.76
CA TRP A 233 16.10 -2.76 -25.05
C TRP A 233 16.46 -3.71 -23.88
N ARG A 234 17.64 -4.34 -23.88
CA ARG A 234 18.15 -5.15 -22.75
C ARG A 234 18.33 -4.33 -21.46
N ALA A 235 18.72 -3.05 -21.52
CA ALA A 235 18.77 -2.19 -20.34
C ALA A 235 17.35 -1.87 -19.82
N LEU A 236 16.36 -1.75 -20.70
CA LEU A 236 14.95 -1.58 -20.34
C LEU A 236 14.35 -2.86 -19.72
N VAL A 237 14.77 -4.03 -20.20
CA VAL A 237 14.40 -5.35 -19.68
C VAL A 237 15.18 -5.69 -18.40
N ASN A 238 16.46 -5.33 -18.24
CA ASN A 238 17.20 -5.63 -17.01
C ASN A 238 16.84 -4.67 -15.86
N ASN A 239 16.54 -3.39 -16.17
CA ASN A 239 15.97 -2.46 -15.19
C ASN A 239 14.53 -2.80 -14.78
N SER A 240 13.94 -3.84 -15.38
CA SER A 240 12.62 -4.34 -14.99
C SER A 240 12.62 -5.20 -13.73
N LEU A 241 13.80 -5.63 -13.27
CA LEU A 241 14.01 -6.51 -12.11
C LEU A 241 13.70 -5.84 -10.75
N PHE A 242 13.08 -4.66 -10.73
CA PHE A 242 12.27 -4.28 -9.58
C PHE A 242 11.05 -5.19 -9.57
N GLU A 243 11.22 -6.39 -9.03
CA GLU A 243 10.10 -7.28 -8.73
C GLU A 243 9.21 -6.54 -7.74
N SER A 244 8.11 -5.98 -8.27
CA SER A 244 6.99 -5.57 -7.46
C SER A 244 6.52 -6.80 -6.72
N ARG A 245 6.89 -6.93 -5.44
CA ARG A 245 6.39 -8.04 -4.64
C ARG A 245 4.89 -7.97 -4.63
N ALA A 246 4.26 -9.03 -5.11
CA ALA A 246 2.84 -9.21 -4.95
C ALA A 246 2.59 -9.49 -3.47
N PHE A 247 2.47 -8.43 -2.66
CA PHE A 247 2.13 -8.56 -1.25
C PHE A 247 0.77 -9.27 -1.13
N PRO A 248 0.73 -10.41 -0.44
CA PRO A 248 -0.54 -10.99 0.01
C PRO A 248 -1.37 -9.96 0.77
N SER A 249 -2.71 -10.08 0.70
CA SER A 249 -3.61 -9.10 1.33
C SER A 249 -3.35 -8.95 2.84
N GLU A 250 -2.84 -10.01 3.48
CA GLU A 250 -2.57 -10.02 4.90
C GLU A 250 -1.46 -9.04 5.33
N PHE A 251 -0.50 -8.74 4.44
CA PHE A 251 0.55 -7.76 4.74
C PHE A 251 0.01 -6.33 4.85
N PHE A 252 -1.04 -5.98 4.12
CA PHE A 252 -1.63 -4.64 4.16
C PHE A 252 -2.43 -4.35 5.43
N HIS A 253 -2.62 -5.35 6.31
CA HIS A 253 -3.12 -5.11 7.66
C HIS A 253 -2.04 -4.55 8.60
N ASN A 254 -0.78 -4.57 8.18
CA ASN A 254 0.33 -4.07 8.97
C ASN A 254 0.36 -2.53 8.95
N PRO A 255 0.26 -1.87 10.11
CA PRO A 255 0.21 -0.41 10.18
C PRO A 255 1.54 0.25 9.78
N ALA A 256 2.69 -0.41 10.01
CA ALA A 256 3.99 0.10 9.55
C ALA A 256 4.06 0.10 8.01
N LEU A 257 3.60 -0.98 7.37
CA LEU A 257 3.54 -1.05 5.91
C LEU A 257 2.58 -0.01 5.34
N GLU A 258 1.42 0.15 5.95
CA GLU A 258 0.45 1.17 5.54
C GLU A 258 1.02 2.59 5.68
N ALA A 259 1.61 2.92 6.82
CA ALA A 259 2.23 4.21 7.05
C ALA A 259 3.34 4.49 6.02
N LEU A 260 4.13 3.48 5.70
CA LEU A 260 5.18 3.56 4.69
C LEU A 260 4.62 3.79 3.28
N ILE A 261 3.55 3.08 2.89
CA ILE A 261 2.84 3.31 1.61
C ILE A 261 2.26 4.72 1.58
N GLN A 262 1.65 5.18 2.67
CA GLN A 262 1.07 6.51 2.77
C GLN A 262 2.13 7.61 2.66
N HIS A 263 3.28 7.40 3.30
CA HIS A 263 4.43 8.29 3.23
C HIS A 263 4.93 8.42 1.79
N GLU A 264 5.23 7.30 1.14
CA GLU A 264 5.72 7.28 -0.25
C GLU A 264 4.69 7.82 -1.26
N TRP A 265 3.40 7.56 -1.01
CA TRP A 265 2.32 8.15 -1.78
C TRP A 265 2.35 9.68 -1.69
N ASN A 266 2.40 10.23 -0.49
CA ASN A 266 2.40 11.68 -0.25
C ASN A 266 3.68 12.36 -0.74
N LEU A 267 4.83 11.67 -0.64
CA LEU A 267 6.14 12.20 -1.05
C LEU A 267 6.21 12.46 -2.57
N GLY A 268 5.46 11.68 -3.36
CA GLY A 268 5.25 11.97 -4.78
C GLY A 268 4.67 10.84 -5.62
N GLY A 269 4.25 9.72 -5.03
CA GLY A 269 3.36 8.78 -5.72
C GLY A 269 2.09 9.48 -6.24
N SER A 270 1.52 10.38 -5.44
CA SER A 270 0.35 11.21 -5.78
C SER A 270 0.64 12.14 -6.98
N GLN A 271 1.77 12.83 -6.99
CA GLN A 271 2.19 13.72 -8.08
C GLN A 271 2.34 12.97 -9.40
N PHE A 272 3.05 11.83 -9.34
CA PHE A 272 3.22 10.97 -10.50
C PHE A 272 1.88 10.47 -11.03
N TRP A 273 0.96 10.10 -10.14
CA TRP A 273 -0.40 9.72 -10.51
C TRP A 273 -1.17 10.90 -11.13
N ILE A 274 -1.16 12.10 -10.55
CA ILE A 274 -1.89 13.27 -11.06
C ILE A 274 -1.44 13.60 -12.49
N VAL A 275 -0.12 13.69 -12.72
CA VAL A 275 0.41 13.98 -14.06
C VAL A 275 -0.06 12.94 -15.06
N ARG A 276 -0.01 11.65 -14.68
CA ARG A 276 -0.48 10.57 -15.53
C ARG A 276 -2.00 10.58 -15.72
N ALA A 277 -2.77 10.94 -14.70
CA ALA A 277 -4.23 11.04 -14.78
C ALA A 277 -4.65 12.19 -15.70
N LEU A 278 -4.03 13.36 -15.56
CA LEU A 278 -4.25 14.53 -16.41
C LEU A 278 -3.86 14.25 -17.87
N ALA A 279 -2.71 13.61 -18.11
CA ALA A 279 -2.30 13.24 -19.46
C ALA A 279 -3.35 12.33 -20.14
N HIS A 280 -3.81 11.27 -19.45
CA HIS A 280 -4.84 10.42 -20.02
C HIS A 280 -6.20 11.13 -20.18
N ALA A 281 -6.57 12.01 -19.24
CA ALA A 281 -7.80 12.78 -19.33
C ALA A 281 -7.75 13.74 -20.52
N LEU A 282 -6.62 14.40 -20.74
CA LEU A 282 -6.40 15.29 -21.89
C LEU A 282 -6.45 14.52 -23.22
N THR A 283 -5.76 13.38 -23.30
CA THR A 283 -5.86 12.48 -24.47
C THR A 283 -7.31 12.07 -24.71
N PHE A 284 -8.06 11.74 -23.65
CA PHE A 284 -9.45 11.35 -23.75
C PHE A 284 -10.36 12.50 -24.25
N TYR A 285 -10.25 13.69 -23.65
CA TYR A 285 -11.04 14.85 -24.08
C TYR A 285 -10.68 15.30 -25.50
N LEU A 286 -9.43 15.12 -25.93
CA LEU A 286 -9.03 15.37 -27.31
C LEU A 286 -9.75 14.41 -28.27
N ILE A 287 -9.83 13.12 -27.94
CA ILE A 287 -10.58 12.12 -28.73
C ILE A 287 -12.06 12.54 -28.82
N MET A 288 -12.67 12.84 -27.67
CA MET A 288 -14.07 13.27 -27.61
C MET A 288 -14.30 14.53 -28.45
N ALA A 289 -13.48 15.56 -28.28
CA ALA A 289 -13.61 16.80 -29.04
C ALA A 289 -13.60 16.55 -30.55
N LEU A 290 -12.73 15.65 -31.03
CA LEU A 290 -12.66 15.33 -32.46
C LEU A 290 -13.88 14.58 -32.99
N GLN A 291 -14.60 13.85 -32.12
CA GLN A 291 -15.84 13.18 -32.49
C GLN A 291 -17.01 14.16 -32.58
N PHE A 292 -17.02 15.18 -31.72
CA PHE A 292 -18.10 16.17 -31.65
C PHE A 292 -17.92 17.37 -32.57
N ILE A 293 -16.73 17.58 -33.15
CA ILE A 293 -16.56 18.60 -34.19
C ILE A 293 -17.45 18.21 -35.39
N PRO A 294 -18.39 19.06 -35.83
CA PRO A 294 -19.22 18.79 -37.00
C PRO A 294 -18.35 18.54 -38.23
N GLY A 295 -18.70 17.52 -39.02
CA GLY A 295 -17.75 16.96 -39.98
C GLY A 295 -16.81 15.99 -39.27
N GLY A 296 -15.93 16.45 -38.37
CA GLY A 296 -15.08 15.67 -37.45
C GLY A 296 -14.76 14.23 -37.85
N LEU A 297 -15.64 13.27 -37.54
CA LEU A 297 -15.38 11.84 -37.61
C LEU A 297 -16.47 10.94 -38.25
N GLY A 298 -17.41 11.49 -39.01
CA GLY A 298 -18.34 10.66 -39.81
C GLY A 298 -19.83 10.97 -39.62
N VAL A 299 -20.18 11.93 -38.78
CA VAL A 299 -21.54 12.50 -38.79
C VAL A 299 -21.47 13.80 -39.56
N SER A 300 -21.57 13.71 -40.89
CA SER A 300 -22.27 14.77 -41.60
C SER A 300 -23.65 14.78 -40.99
N LEU A 301 -23.92 15.73 -40.09
CA LEU A 301 -25.29 16.05 -39.70
C LEU A 301 -26.00 16.37 -41.01
N VAL A 302 -26.71 15.37 -41.53
CA VAL A 302 -27.35 15.37 -42.84
C VAL A 302 -28.20 16.63 -42.91
N GLY A 303 -27.82 17.57 -43.79
CA GLY A 303 -28.65 18.72 -44.13
C GLY A 303 -28.13 20.11 -43.76
N ILE A 304 -26.95 20.26 -43.16
CA ILE A 304 -26.32 21.60 -43.02
C ILE A 304 -25.07 21.63 -43.90
N ASP A 305 -25.28 21.78 -45.21
CA ASP A 305 -24.18 22.20 -46.09
C ASP A 305 -23.80 23.63 -45.67
N PRO A 306 -22.58 23.88 -45.16
CA PRO A 306 -22.15 25.23 -44.87
C PRO A 306 -22.16 26.01 -46.19
N PRO A 307 -22.98 27.08 -46.32
CA PRO A 307 -23.15 27.75 -47.59
C PRO A 307 -21.81 28.37 -48.04
N ASN A 308 -21.30 27.90 -49.18
CA ASN A 308 -20.23 28.49 -49.98
C ASN A 308 -19.01 29.04 -49.20
N GLN A 309 -18.34 28.21 -48.41
CA GLN A 309 -17.00 28.56 -47.91
C GLN A 309 -15.94 28.31 -48.99
N PRO A 310 -15.22 29.35 -49.46
CA PRO A 310 -14.28 29.26 -50.59
C PRO A 310 -13.01 28.43 -50.31
N ASP A 311 -12.82 27.90 -49.10
CA ASP A 311 -11.61 27.16 -48.69
C ASP A 311 -11.90 25.71 -48.24
N LYS A 312 -12.87 25.04 -48.88
CA LYS A 312 -13.28 23.66 -48.51
C LYS A 312 -12.11 22.67 -48.51
N GLU A 313 -11.22 22.72 -49.50
CA GLU A 313 -10.05 21.83 -49.58
C GLU A 313 -9.05 22.05 -48.43
N SER A 314 -8.83 23.31 -48.04
CA SER A 314 -7.93 23.64 -46.93
C SER A 314 -8.47 23.09 -45.61
N TRP A 315 -9.77 23.27 -45.36
CA TRP A 315 -10.42 22.76 -44.15
C TRP A 315 -10.43 21.22 -44.07
N GLU A 316 -10.64 20.53 -45.19
CA GLU A 316 -10.60 19.07 -45.24
C GLU A 316 -9.20 18.52 -44.93
N SER A 317 -8.15 19.16 -45.45
CA SER A 317 -6.75 18.78 -45.16
C SER A 317 -6.39 18.95 -43.68
N HIS A 318 -6.72 20.10 -43.08
CA HIS A 318 -6.48 20.34 -41.65
C HIS A 318 -7.23 19.34 -40.76
N ARG A 319 -8.45 18.98 -41.16
CA ARG A 319 -9.26 18.01 -40.42
C ARG A 319 -8.69 16.60 -40.52
N LEU A 320 -8.25 16.16 -41.70
CA LEU A 320 -7.57 14.87 -41.86
C LEU A 320 -6.28 14.81 -41.02
N PHE A 321 -5.51 15.90 -41.01
CA PHE A 321 -4.31 16.01 -40.19
C PHE A 321 -4.60 15.88 -38.69
N LEU A 322 -5.62 16.57 -38.18
CA LEU A 322 -6.05 16.46 -36.77
C LEU A 322 -6.54 15.05 -36.42
N LYS A 323 -7.27 14.37 -37.32
CA LYS A 323 -7.67 12.96 -37.16
C LYS A 323 -6.45 12.06 -37.00
N ILE A 324 -5.47 12.20 -37.89
CA ILE A 324 -4.24 11.38 -37.89
C ILE A 324 -3.45 11.61 -36.60
N ILE A 325 -3.28 12.86 -36.16
CA ILE A 325 -2.61 13.17 -34.91
C ILE A 325 -3.31 12.48 -33.74
N ALA A 326 -4.62 12.62 -33.63
CA ALA A 326 -5.34 12.07 -32.50
C ALA A 326 -5.36 10.56 -32.49
N ALA A 327 -5.64 9.94 -33.65
CA ALA A 327 -5.52 8.49 -33.82
C ALA A 327 -4.13 8.01 -33.40
N SER A 328 -3.07 8.71 -33.81
CA SER A 328 -1.69 8.40 -33.41
C SER A 328 -1.50 8.52 -31.90
N ILE A 329 -2.03 9.57 -31.26
CA ILE A 329 -1.96 9.73 -29.79
C ILE A 329 -2.71 8.58 -29.09
N VAL A 330 -3.90 8.18 -29.56
CA VAL A 330 -4.64 7.05 -28.98
C VAL A 330 -3.86 5.76 -29.13
N VAL A 331 -3.33 5.50 -30.32
CA VAL A 331 -2.55 4.29 -30.62
C VAL A 331 -1.30 4.25 -29.75
N ILE A 332 -0.59 5.37 -29.61
CA ILE A 332 0.60 5.47 -28.76
C ILE A 332 0.25 5.26 -27.28
N ASP A 333 -0.77 5.95 -26.74
CA ASP A 333 -1.19 5.78 -25.34
C ASP A 333 -1.64 4.34 -25.04
N SER A 334 -2.39 3.76 -25.98
CA SER A 334 -2.91 2.41 -25.84
C SER A 334 -1.82 1.36 -25.99
N ALA A 335 -0.89 1.54 -26.94
CA ALA A 335 0.29 0.69 -27.10
C ALA A 335 1.21 0.77 -25.87
N PHE A 336 1.42 1.96 -25.33
CA PHE A 336 2.18 2.15 -24.09
C PHE A 336 1.48 1.43 -22.93
N THR A 337 0.17 1.58 -22.80
CA THR A 337 -0.62 0.89 -21.77
C THR A 337 -0.56 -0.64 -21.94
N ALA A 338 -0.71 -1.14 -23.17
CA ALA A 338 -0.61 -2.56 -23.49
C ALA A 338 0.78 -3.10 -23.19
N TYR A 339 1.83 -2.35 -23.52
CA TYR A 339 3.22 -2.69 -23.21
C TYR A 339 3.45 -2.86 -21.71
N TYR A 340 3.03 -1.89 -20.88
CA TYR A 340 3.14 -2.04 -19.41
C TYR A 340 2.37 -3.24 -18.89
N MET A 341 1.22 -3.53 -19.49
CA MET A 341 0.44 -4.69 -19.10
C MET A 341 1.13 -5.99 -19.49
N ILE A 342 1.72 -6.10 -20.68
CA ILE A 342 2.49 -7.26 -21.11
C ILE A 342 3.70 -7.46 -20.20
N LEU A 343 4.39 -6.38 -19.85
CA LEU A 343 5.46 -6.44 -18.84
C LEU A 343 4.92 -6.96 -17.51
N ASP A 344 3.79 -6.43 -17.01
CA ASP A 344 3.16 -6.90 -15.77
C ASP A 344 2.86 -8.41 -15.86
N ILE A 345 2.30 -8.91 -16.96
CA ILE A 345 2.06 -10.35 -17.18
C ILE A 345 3.34 -11.14 -17.08
N PHE A 346 4.37 -10.70 -17.81
CA PHE A 346 5.63 -11.41 -17.91
C PHE A 346 6.27 -11.56 -16.54
N PHE A 347 6.30 -10.49 -15.74
CA PHE A 347 6.83 -10.53 -14.37
C PHE A 347 5.94 -11.31 -13.41
N THR A 348 4.60 -11.19 -13.53
CA THR A 348 3.69 -11.93 -12.64
C THR A 348 3.75 -13.44 -12.89
N LYS A 349 4.01 -13.87 -14.13
CA LYS A 349 4.11 -15.31 -14.49
C LYS A 349 5.30 -15.99 -13.80
N HIS A 350 6.37 -15.25 -13.50
CA HIS A 350 7.53 -15.76 -12.75
C HIS A 350 7.29 -15.83 -11.23
N VAL A 351 6.39 -15.00 -10.70
CA VAL A 351 6.02 -15.00 -9.28
C VAL A 351 4.93 -16.08 -9.04
N LYS A 352 5.36 -17.27 -8.58
CA LYS A 352 4.59 -18.47 -8.15
C LYS A 352 3.06 -18.45 -8.38
N ARG A 353 2.56 -19.43 -9.16
CA ARG A 353 1.15 -19.71 -9.57
C ARG A 353 0.01 -19.50 -8.54
N LYS A 354 0.25 -19.48 -7.23
CA LYS A 354 -0.82 -19.47 -6.20
C LYS A 354 -1.48 -18.10 -5.95
N THR A 355 -0.79 -16.98 -6.15
CA THR A 355 -1.39 -15.63 -6.00
C THR A 355 -2.13 -15.16 -7.27
N PHE A 356 -2.04 -15.93 -8.35
CA PHE A 356 -2.55 -15.59 -9.67
C PHE A 356 -4.08 -15.44 -9.72
N PHE A 357 -4.85 -16.23 -8.95
CA PHE A 357 -6.32 -16.24 -9.03
C PHE A 357 -7.00 -14.93 -8.59
N SER A 358 -6.51 -14.26 -7.54
CA SER A 358 -7.05 -12.97 -7.08
C SER A 358 -6.65 -11.80 -8.01
N GLN A 359 -5.48 -11.91 -8.64
CA GLN A 359 -5.04 -10.93 -9.64
C GLN A 359 -5.69 -11.15 -11.01
N LYS A 360 -6.11 -12.38 -11.34
CA LYS A 360 -6.73 -12.76 -12.62
C LYS A 360 -7.90 -11.84 -12.99
N ASN A 361 -8.83 -11.56 -12.08
CA ASN A 361 -9.99 -10.71 -12.40
C ASN A 361 -9.60 -9.26 -12.67
N ARG A 362 -8.67 -8.70 -11.86
CA ARG A 362 -8.15 -7.34 -12.09
C ARG A 362 -7.34 -7.25 -13.38
N PHE A 363 -6.64 -8.31 -13.71
CA PHE A 363 -5.86 -8.45 -14.92
C PHE A 363 -6.75 -8.49 -16.17
N TRP A 364 -7.75 -9.38 -16.20
CA TRP A 364 -8.69 -9.49 -17.33
C TRP A 364 -9.45 -8.19 -17.53
N LEU A 365 -9.92 -7.54 -16.46
CA LEU A 365 -10.65 -6.29 -16.58
C LEU A 365 -9.78 -5.19 -17.24
N ARG A 366 -8.52 -5.04 -16.80
CA ARG A 366 -7.59 -4.07 -17.40
C ARG A 366 -7.22 -4.44 -18.83
N GLY A 367 -6.97 -5.73 -19.08
CA GLY A 367 -6.58 -6.23 -20.39
C GLY A 367 -7.66 -6.11 -21.43
N LEU A 368 -8.81 -6.69 -21.14
CA LEU A 368 -9.97 -6.63 -22.02
C LEU A 368 -10.38 -5.18 -22.24
N SER A 369 -10.38 -4.31 -21.23
CA SER A 369 -10.72 -2.89 -21.45
C SER A 369 -9.75 -2.17 -22.39
N ASN A 370 -8.44 -2.45 -22.31
CA ASN A 370 -7.47 -1.83 -23.21
C ASN A 370 -7.54 -2.40 -24.63
N VAL A 371 -7.68 -3.73 -24.77
CA VAL A 371 -7.82 -4.38 -26.07
C VAL A 371 -9.12 -3.95 -26.73
N ALA A 372 -10.23 -3.96 -25.98
CA ALA A 372 -11.53 -3.47 -26.46
C ALA A 372 -11.42 -2.02 -26.88
N LEU A 373 -10.80 -1.15 -26.07
CA LEU A 373 -10.63 0.26 -26.43
C LEU A 373 -9.83 0.46 -27.73
N ILE A 374 -8.70 -0.26 -27.88
CA ILE A 374 -7.90 -0.19 -29.12
C ILE A 374 -8.75 -0.64 -30.30
N TRP A 375 -9.41 -1.78 -30.17
CA TRP A 375 -10.20 -2.37 -31.24
C TRP A 375 -11.40 -1.50 -31.61
N THR A 376 -12.20 -1.05 -30.64
CA THR A 376 -13.39 -0.20 -30.90
C THR A 376 -13.00 1.16 -31.45
N THR A 377 -11.87 1.74 -31.00
CA THR A 377 -11.41 3.03 -31.54
C THR A 377 -10.87 2.87 -32.95
N ALA A 378 -10.02 1.86 -33.19
CA ALA A 378 -9.48 1.62 -34.54
C ALA A 378 -10.58 1.24 -35.53
N ALA A 379 -11.45 0.29 -35.17
CA ALA A 379 -12.57 -0.13 -36.01
C ALA A 379 -13.59 1.01 -36.19
N GLY A 380 -13.89 1.78 -35.15
CA GLY A 380 -14.77 2.96 -35.25
C GLY A 380 -14.22 4.03 -36.19
N LEU A 381 -12.90 4.27 -36.17
CA LEU A 381 -12.23 5.22 -37.07
C LEU A 381 -12.17 4.71 -38.53
N ILE A 382 -11.91 3.40 -38.73
CA ILE A 382 -11.76 2.80 -40.06
C ILE A 382 -13.13 2.59 -40.73
N LEU A 383 -14.12 2.14 -39.98
CA LEU A 383 -15.46 1.83 -40.47
C LEU A 383 -16.42 3.02 -40.38
N GLU A 384 -15.94 4.17 -39.89
CA GLU A 384 -16.75 5.37 -39.62
C GLU A 384 -18.01 5.08 -38.78
N SER A 385 -17.92 4.08 -37.89
CA SER A 385 -19.06 3.60 -37.10
C SER A 385 -19.21 4.41 -35.81
N VAL A 386 -20.26 5.24 -35.77
CA VAL A 386 -20.65 6.02 -34.58
C VAL A 386 -20.90 5.12 -33.37
N GLN A 387 -21.46 3.92 -33.59
CA GLN A 387 -21.77 2.97 -32.52
C GLN A 387 -20.50 2.45 -31.83
N LEU A 388 -19.50 2.03 -32.61
CA LEU A 388 -18.21 1.57 -32.07
C LEU A 388 -17.48 2.69 -31.35
N LEU A 389 -17.59 3.92 -31.86
CA LEU A 389 -16.99 5.11 -31.29
C LEU A 389 -17.64 5.50 -29.95
N ALA A 390 -18.97 5.42 -29.87
CA ALA A 390 -19.72 5.59 -28.62
C ALA A 390 -19.35 4.53 -27.57
N LEU A 391 -19.19 3.27 -27.99
CA LEU A 391 -18.71 2.20 -27.10
C LEU A 391 -17.28 2.46 -26.62
N ALA A 392 -16.39 2.91 -27.50
CA ALA A 392 -15.02 3.28 -27.15
C ALA A 392 -15.01 4.39 -26.08
N ASN A 393 -15.87 5.41 -26.24
CA ASN A 393 -16.03 6.48 -25.25
C ASN A 393 -16.48 5.97 -23.91
N LEU A 394 -17.48 5.08 -23.90
CA LEU A 394 -17.98 4.48 -22.67
C LEU A 394 -16.87 3.71 -21.93
N ILE A 395 -16.11 2.88 -22.65
CA ILE A 395 -14.95 2.14 -22.11
C ILE A 395 -13.90 3.11 -21.55
N CYS A 396 -13.62 4.21 -22.25
CA CYS A 396 -12.71 5.24 -21.77
C CYS A 396 -13.18 5.89 -20.46
N HIS A 397 -14.46 6.26 -20.34
CA HIS A 397 -15.00 6.83 -19.10
C HIS A 397 -14.84 5.84 -17.93
N PHE A 398 -15.17 4.56 -18.13
CA PHE A 398 -14.94 3.54 -17.11
C PHE A 398 -13.45 3.39 -16.75
N LYS A 399 -12.55 3.50 -17.72
CA LYS A 399 -11.09 3.47 -17.50
C LYS A 399 -10.62 4.68 -16.69
N VAL A 400 -11.16 5.87 -16.93
CA VAL A 400 -10.88 7.08 -16.13
C VAL A 400 -11.36 6.89 -14.70
N ILE A 401 -12.62 6.47 -14.51
CA ILE A 401 -13.20 6.18 -13.20
C ILE A 401 -12.33 5.16 -12.46
N TYR A 402 -11.93 4.06 -13.11
CA TYR A 402 -11.07 3.04 -12.51
C TYR A 402 -9.71 3.60 -12.06
N LYS A 403 -9.12 4.56 -12.78
CA LYS A 403 -7.87 5.21 -12.38
C LYS A 403 -8.01 6.10 -11.14
N LEU A 404 -9.23 6.55 -10.81
CA LEU A 404 -9.52 7.33 -9.60
C LEU A 404 -9.49 6.49 -8.32
N ARG A 405 -9.42 5.15 -8.39
CA ARG A 405 -9.37 4.23 -7.22
C ARG A 405 -8.19 4.45 -6.26
N VAL A 406 -7.23 5.31 -6.58
CA VAL A 406 -6.15 5.73 -5.67
C VAL A 406 -6.60 6.81 -4.68
N ASN A 407 -7.73 7.45 -4.96
CA ASN A 407 -8.44 8.31 -4.04
C ASN A 407 -9.33 7.45 -3.14
N GLN A 408 -9.36 7.75 -1.84
CA GLN A 408 -10.08 6.97 -0.84
C GLN A 408 -11.58 6.85 -1.11
N ASN A 409 -12.24 7.95 -1.48
CA ASN A 409 -13.70 7.96 -1.70
C ASN A 409 -14.07 7.16 -2.94
N PHE A 410 -13.33 7.36 -4.03
CA PHE A 410 -13.52 6.58 -5.25
C PHE A 410 -13.12 5.11 -5.08
N CYS A 411 -12.13 4.80 -4.25
CA CYS A 411 -11.77 3.41 -3.95
C CYS A 411 -12.89 2.70 -3.21
N ARG A 412 -13.45 3.32 -2.15
CA ARG A 412 -14.62 2.81 -1.42
C ARG A 412 -15.78 2.54 -2.38
N PHE A 413 -16.11 3.52 -3.21
CA PHE A 413 -17.15 3.41 -4.22
C PHE A 413 -16.88 2.25 -5.19
N LEU A 414 -15.70 2.20 -5.82
CA LEU A 414 -15.40 1.17 -6.82
C LEU A 414 -15.29 -0.23 -6.23
N ASP A 415 -14.78 -0.35 -5.01
CA ASP A 415 -14.72 -1.63 -4.29
C ASP A 415 -16.14 -2.12 -3.96
N PHE A 416 -17.02 -1.22 -3.53
CA PHE A 416 -18.45 -1.48 -3.38
C PHE A 416 -19.08 -1.97 -4.69
N PHE A 417 -18.94 -1.22 -5.80
CA PHE A 417 -19.48 -1.64 -7.10
C PHE A 417 -18.89 -2.97 -7.58
N SER A 418 -17.61 -3.23 -7.33
CA SER A 418 -16.98 -4.50 -7.72
C SER A 418 -17.45 -5.70 -6.89
N ARG A 419 -17.83 -5.50 -5.62
CA ARG A 419 -18.50 -6.54 -4.83
C ARG A 419 -19.91 -6.73 -5.32
N LEU A 420 -20.62 -5.63 -5.47
CA LEU A 420 -21.99 -5.61 -5.94
C LEU A 420 -22.10 -6.40 -7.25
N ALA A 421 -21.25 -6.12 -8.23
CA ALA A 421 -21.22 -6.84 -9.50
C ALA A 421 -20.90 -8.35 -9.37
N ARG A 422 -20.10 -8.77 -8.36
CA ARG A 422 -19.80 -10.18 -8.11
C ARG A 422 -20.96 -10.91 -7.45
N GLU A 423 -21.56 -10.31 -6.43
CA GLU A 423 -22.70 -10.87 -5.70
C GLU A 423 -23.94 -10.94 -6.59
N ILE A 424 -24.15 -9.91 -7.40
CA ILE A 424 -25.28 -9.82 -8.32
C ILE A 424 -25.08 -10.74 -9.54
N GLY A 425 -23.90 -11.30 -9.80
CA GLY A 425 -23.66 -12.11 -11.01
C GLY A 425 -24.64 -13.27 -11.19
N LEU A 426 -24.92 -14.02 -10.11
CA LEU A 426 -25.93 -15.09 -10.13
C LEU A 426 -27.34 -14.53 -10.39
N PHE A 427 -27.66 -13.42 -9.75
CA PHE A 427 -28.93 -12.75 -9.92
C PHE A 427 -29.12 -12.23 -11.35
N LEU A 428 -28.11 -11.60 -11.96
CA LEU A 428 -28.14 -11.16 -13.35
C LEU A 428 -28.34 -12.33 -14.30
N SER A 429 -27.75 -13.50 -14.01
CA SER A 429 -28.01 -14.71 -14.79
C SER A 429 -29.47 -15.17 -14.70
N LEU A 430 -30.04 -15.23 -13.51
CA LEU A 430 -31.45 -15.60 -13.29
C LEU A 430 -32.40 -14.57 -13.92
N PHE A 431 -32.07 -13.29 -13.78
CA PHE A 431 -32.82 -12.19 -14.34
C PHE A 431 -32.78 -12.20 -15.87
N THR A 432 -31.61 -12.41 -16.47
CA THR A 432 -31.45 -12.52 -17.93
C THR A 432 -32.24 -13.70 -18.47
N PHE A 433 -32.18 -14.85 -17.78
CA PHE A 433 -33.01 -16.00 -18.10
C PHE A 433 -34.51 -15.67 -18.03
N GLY A 434 -34.95 -14.97 -16.98
CA GLY A 434 -36.32 -14.46 -16.88
C GLY A 434 -36.71 -13.56 -18.04
N VAL A 435 -35.91 -12.55 -18.38
CA VAL A 435 -36.17 -11.65 -19.52
C VAL A 435 -36.31 -12.44 -20.82
N VAL A 436 -35.42 -13.41 -21.09
CA VAL A 436 -35.47 -14.22 -22.32
C VAL A 436 -36.72 -15.10 -22.36
N VAL A 437 -37.06 -15.79 -21.26
CA VAL A 437 -38.25 -16.64 -21.19
C VAL A 437 -39.52 -15.83 -21.39
N PHE A 438 -39.66 -14.70 -20.69
CA PHE A 438 -40.84 -13.85 -20.85
C PHE A 438 -40.90 -13.16 -22.22
N ALA A 439 -39.76 -12.76 -22.80
CA ALA A 439 -39.72 -12.25 -24.16
C ALA A 439 -40.21 -13.29 -25.17
N GLN A 440 -39.88 -14.57 -24.97
CA GLN A 440 -40.38 -15.67 -25.80
C GLN A 440 -41.88 -15.85 -25.66
N ILE A 441 -42.41 -15.76 -24.43
CA ILE A 441 -43.85 -15.85 -24.17
C ILE A 441 -44.59 -14.65 -24.79
N PHE A 442 -44.11 -13.42 -24.59
CA PHE A 442 -44.71 -12.22 -25.19
C PHE A 442 -44.68 -12.27 -26.72
N TRP A 443 -43.54 -12.68 -27.29
CA TRP A 443 -43.40 -12.84 -28.73
C TRP A 443 -44.38 -13.88 -29.28
N PHE A 444 -44.52 -15.03 -28.61
CA PHE A 444 -45.49 -16.05 -28.98
C PHE A 444 -46.94 -15.61 -28.79
N LEU A 445 -47.27 -14.86 -27.73
CA LEU A 445 -48.64 -14.34 -27.54
C LEU A 445 -49.00 -13.25 -28.55
N ALA A 446 -48.04 -12.47 -29.01
CA ALA A 446 -48.26 -11.42 -30.01
C ALA A 446 -48.35 -11.97 -31.45
N HIS A 447 -47.56 -12.98 -31.79
CA HIS A 447 -47.44 -13.49 -33.17
C HIS A 447 -48.00 -14.90 -33.38
N GLY A 448 -48.23 -15.64 -32.31
CA GLY A 448 -48.72 -17.01 -32.36
C GLY A 448 -50.17 -17.01 -32.83
N CYS A 449 -50.44 -17.73 -33.90
CA CYS A 449 -51.80 -17.92 -34.36
C CYS A 449 -52.11 -19.39 -34.63
N MET A 450 -53.23 -19.86 -34.09
CA MET A 450 -53.72 -21.22 -34.28
C MET A 450 -54.85 -21.20 -35.31
N GLY A 451 -54.51 -21.31 -36.60
CA GLY A 451 -55.50 -21.47 -37.66
C GLY A 451 -54.96 -21.23 -39.07
N TYR A 452 -55.51 -21.97 -40.05
CA TYR A 452 -55.08 -21.93 -41.46
C TYR A 452 -55.33 -20.59 -42.17
N ASN A 453 -56.13 -19.68 -41.59
CA ASN A 453 -56.52 -18.39 -42.19
C ASN A 453 -56.08 -17.16 -41.37
N CYS A 454 -55.08 -17.31 -40.50
CA CYS A 454 -54.68 -16.20 -39.65
C CYS A 454 -53.77 -15.22 -40.38
N LYS A 455 -54.30 -14.02 -40.65
CA LYS A 455 -53.47 -12.88 -41.01
C LYS A 455 -52.87 -12.34 -39.71
N ILE A 456 -51.54 -12.40 -39.60
CA ILE A 456 -50.81 -11.70 -38.55
C ILE A 456 -51.23 -10.23 -38.68
N THR A 457 -52.05 -9.76 -37.75
CA THR A 457 -52.34 -8.33 -37.61
C THR A 457 -51.02 -7.64 -37.34
N ASP A 458 -50.75 -6.51 -38.01
CA ASP A 458 -49.59 -5.67 -37.73
C ASP A 458 -49.67 -5.20 -36.27
N THR A 459 -49.13 -6.01 -35.35
CA THR A 459 -48.97 -5.63 -33.96
C THR A 459 -47.72 -4.77 -33.86
N ARG A 460 -47.75 -3.66 -33.11
CA ARG A 460 -46.53 -2.90 -32.76
C ARG A 460 -45.51 -3.69 -31.92
N PHE A 461 -45.85 -4.88 -31.42
CA PHE A 461 -44.87 -5.72 -30.74
C PHE A 461 -43.82 -6.20 -31.74
N PRO A 462 -42.52 -6.21 -31.39
CA PRO A 462 -41.48 -6.50 -32.36
C PRO A 462 -41.58 -7.90 -32.96
N SER A 463 -41.52 -7.99 -34.28
CA SER A 463 -41.50 -9.25 -35.03
C SER A 463 -40.17 -10.01 -34.84
N ASN A 464 -39.08 -9.28 -34.58
CA ASN A 464 -37.78 -9.84 -34.27
C ASN A 464 -37.68 -10.24 -32.80
N PHE A 465 -37.34 -11.50 -32.53
CA PHE A 465 -37.17 -11.99 -31.16
C PHE A 465 -36.14 -11.19 -30.33
N PHE A 466 -35.07 -10.71 -30.95
CA PHE A 466 -34.09 -9.86 -30.25
C PHE A 466 -34.68 -8.51 -29.81
N GLU A 467 -35.49 -7.88 -30.66
CA GLU A 467 -36.19 -6.65 -30.28
C GLU A 467 -37.22 -6.93 -29.18
N ALA A 468 -37.89 -8.09 -29.22
CA ALA A 468 -38.78 -8.53 -28.14
C ALA A 468 -38.04 -8.69 -26.79
N ILE A 469 -36.79 -9.16 -26.78
CA ILE A 469 -35.94 -9.19 -25.57
C ILE A 469 -35.71 -7.77 -25.04
N PHE A 470 -35.36 -6.81 -25.91
CA PHE A 470 -35.14 -5.43 -25.50
C PHE A 470 -36.42 -4.76 -24.96
N VAL A 471 -37.54 -4.91 -25.67
CA VAL A 471 -38.85 -4.39 -25.21
C VAL A 471 -39.23 -5.00 -23.86
N THR A 472 -39.04 -6.31 -23.69
CA THR A 472 -39.28 -6.99 -22.41
C THR A 472 -38.39 -6.45 -21.30
N TYR A 473 -37.11 -6.18 -21.57
CA TYR A 473 -36.23 -5.52 -20.60
C TYR A 473 -36.70 -4.10 -20.25
N PHE A 474 -37.17 -3.31 -21.20
CA PHE A 474 -37.64 -1.94 -20.96
C PHE A 474 -38.97 -1.88 -20.19
N PHE A 475 -39.80 -2.92 -20.22
CA PHE A 475 -40.98 -3.03 -19.35
C PHE A 475 -40.64 -2.92 -17.86
N LEU A 476 -39.41 -3.26 -17.47
CA LEU A 476 -38.93 -3.10 -16.09
C LEU A 476 -38.73 -1.65 -15.68
N SER A 477 -38.33 -0.80 -16.63
CA SER A 477 -38.16 0.63 -16.41
C SER A 477 -39.48 1.42 -16.44
N GLY A 478 -40.61 0.73 -16.62
CA GLY A 478 -41.93 1.37 -16.74
C GLY A 478 -42.16 2.07 -18.08
N GLN A 479 -41.35 1.77 -19.11
CA GLN A 479 -41.54 2.31 -20.45
C GLN A 479 -42.46 1.39 -21.25
N TYR A 480 -43.77 1.65 -21.15
CA TYR A 480 -44.82 0.84 -21.78
C TYR A 480 -45.38 1.44 -23.08
N ASP A 481 -44.92 2.62 -23.48
CA ASP A 481 -45.45 3.40 -24.61
C ASP A 481 -45.52 2.62 -25.94
N SER A 482 -44.68 1.60 -26.12
CA SER A 482 -44.70 0.74 -27.32
C SER A 482 -45.85 -0.29 -27.35
N VAL A 483 -46.60 -0.44 -26.26
CA VAL A 483 -47.54 -1.56 -26.04
C VAL A 483 -48.94 -1.10 -25.66
N GLU A 484 -49.10 0.11 -25.14
CA GLU A 484 -50.33 0.58 -24.50
C GLU A 484 -51.47 0.92 -25.49
N ILE A 485 -51.19 1.14 -26.78
CA ILE A 485 -52.15 1.77 -27.71
C ILE A 485 -52.95 0.76 -28.59
N GLU A 486 -52.55 -0.51 -28.68
CA GLU A 486 -53.17 -1.46 -29.64
C GLU A 486 -53.62 -2.81 -29.05
N LEU A 487 -53.45 -3.07 -27.76
CA LEU A 487 -53.89 -4.32 -27.11
C LEU A 487 -55.36 -4.30 -26.64
N ASP A 488 -56.12 -3.31 -27.10
CA ASP A 488 -57.38 -2.83 -26.51
C ASP A 488 -58.61 -3.76 -26.68
N GLY A 489 -58.44 -5.07 -26.86
CA GLY A 489 -59.62 -5.92 -27.11
C GLY A 489 -59.58 -7.42 -26.87
N THR A 490 -58.45 -8.13 -26.91
CA THR A 490 -58.54 -9.62 -26.94
C THR A 490 -57.44 -10.44 -26.28
N ILE A 491 -56.40 -9.85 -25.69
CA ILE A 491 -55.33 -10.66 -25.08
C ILE A 491 -55.23 -10.40 -23.57
N SER A 492 -56.33 -10.69 -22.85
CA SER A 492 -56.33 -10.75 -21.37
C SER A 492 -55.18 -11.62 -20.83
N MET A 493 -54.82 -12.67 -21.57
CA MET A 493 -53.66 -13.52 -21.28
C MET A 493 -52.32 -12.77 -21.38
N PHE A 494 -52.17 -11.85 -22.33
CA PHE A 494 -50.96 -11.02 -22.46
C PHE A 494 -50.82 -10.10 -21.27
N HIS A 495 -51.89 -9.38 -20.89
CA HIS A 495 -51.88 -8.53 -19.70
C HIS A 495 -51.67 -9.31 -18.41
N LEU A 496 -52.20 -10.53 -18.30
CA LEU A 496 -51.94 -11.42 -17.16
C LEU A 496 -50.46 -11.81 -17.08
N VAL A 497 -49.87 -12.27 -18.19
CA VAL A 497 -48.44 -12.62 -18.26
C VAL A 497 -47.56 -11.40 -18.00
N MET A 498 -47.96 -10.23 -18.51
CA MET A 498 -47.27 -8.95 -18.25
C MET A 498 -47.32 -8.56 -16.78
N SER A 499 -48.47 -8.74 -16.14
CA SER A 499 -48.65 -8.49 -14.71
C SER A 499 -47.80 -9.46 -13.86
N ILE A 500 -47.76 -10.74 -14.23
CA ILE A 500 -46.90 -11.76 -13.61
C ILE A 500 -45.43 -11.39 -13.79
N TYR A 501 -45.01 -11.04 -15.00
CA TYR A 501 -43.65 -10.61 -15.29
C TYR A 501 -43.24 -9.44 -14.41
N TYR A 502 -44.04 -8.37 -14.38
CA TYR A 502 -43.78 -7.17 -13.60
C TYR A 502 -43.70 -7.46 -12.09
N PHE A 503 -44.64 -8.26 -11.57
CA PHE A 503 -44.63 -8.69 -10.18
C PHE A 503 -43.35 -9.46 -9.82
N PHE A 504 -42.95 -10.44 -10.63
CA PHE A 504 -41.74 -11.22 -10.34
C PHE A 504 -40.46 -10.40 -10.52
N THR A 505 -40.38 -9.56 -11.53
CA THR A 505 -39.14 -8.87 -11.88
C THR A 505 -38.98 -7.54 -11.15
N ALA A 506 -39.89 -6.59 -11.36
CA ALA A 506 -39.81 -5.26 -10.77
C ALA A 506 -40.10 -5.27 -9.26
N ILE A 507 -41.08 -6.07 -8.80
CA ILE A 507 -41.46 -6.10 -7.38
C ILE A 507 -40.59 -7.09 -6.60
N ILE A 508 -40.51 -8.36 -7.01
CA ILE A 508 -39.75 -9.34 -6.22
C ILE A 508 -38.25 -9.22 -6.49
N MET A 509 -37.81 -9.42 -7.74
CA MET A 509 -36.39 -9.55 -8.05
C MET A 509 -35.62 -8.26 -7.75
N VAL A 510 -36.08 -7.07 -8.17
CA VAL A 510 -35.37 -5.81 -7.89
C VAL A 510 -35.31 -5.52 -6.38
N ASN A 511 -36.37 -5.76 -5.61
CA ASN A 511 -36.32 -5.54 -4.16
C ASN A 511 -35.42 -6.56 -3.44
N VAL A 512 -35.45 -7.83 -3.86
CA VAL A 512 -34.50 -8.84 -3.36
C VAL A 512 -33.07 -8.46 -3.72
N LEU A 513 -32.85 -7.95 -4.94
CA LEU A 513 -31.55 -7.46 -5.38
C LEU A 513 -31.05 -6.33 -4.48
N ILE A 514 -31.88 -5.31 -4.26
CA ILE A 514 -31.55 -4.18 -3.40
C ILE A 514 -31.25 -4.69 -1.99
N GLY A 515 -32.12 -5.50 -1.40
CA GLY A 515 -31.94 -6.01 -0.03
C GLY A 515 -30.68 -6.87 0.14
N VAL A 516 -30.50 -7.89 -0.71
CA VAL A 516 -29.36 -8.81 -0.62
C VAL A 516 -28.06 -8.11 -0.98
N ALA A 517 -28.06 -7.33 -2.06
CA ALA A 517 -26.84 -6.75 -2.59
C ALA A 517 -26.37 -5.56 -1.76
N LEU A 518 -27.25 -4.65 -1.31
CA LEU A 518 -26.86 -3.57 -0.40
C LEU A 518 -26.52 -4.09 0.99
N GLY A 519 -27.34 -4.95 1.57
CA GLY A 519 -27.11 -5.49 2.92
C GLY A 519 -25.75 -6.17 3.04
N LYS A 520 -25.48 -7.16 2.19
CA LYS A 520 -24.21 -7.91 2.23
C LYS A 520 -23.00 -7.07 1.85
N SER A 521 -23.13 -6.16 0.88
CA SER A 521 -21.98 -5.36 0.42
C SER A 521 -21.55 -4.28 1.41
N ILE A 522 -22.52 -3.71 2.16
CA ILE A 522 -22.25 -2.75 3.23
C ILE A 522 -21.59 -3.47 4.42
N GLU A 523 -22.18 -4.58 4.90
CA GLU A 523 -21.65 -5.33 6.06
C GLU A 523 -20.22 -5.87 5.82
N ALA A 524 -19.94 -6.38 4.63
CA ALA A 524 -18.60 -6.89 4.29
C ALA A 524 -17.58 -5.78 3.97
N GLY A 525 -18.02 -4.52 3.85
CA GLY A 525 -17.32 -3.44 3.14
C GLY A 525 -16.08 -2.88 3.84
N ASP A 526 -16.10 -2.73 5.16
CA ASP A 526 -15.32 -1.68 5.82
C ASP A 526 -13.80 -1.84 5.79
N SER A 527 -13.26 -3.07 5.74
CA SER A 527 -11.80 -3.27 5.85
C SER A 527 -11.09 -3.47 4.51
N THR A 528 -11.81 -3.97 3.52
CA THR A 528 -11.24 -4.49 2.28
C THR A 528 -10.95 -3.43 1.22
N TRP A 529 -11.75 -2.36 1.13
CA TRP A 529 -11.46 -1.25 0.22
C TRP A 529 -10.14 -0.58 0.59
N ARG A 530 -9.77 -0.57 1.89
CA ARG A 530 -8.49 -0.04 2.39
C ARG A 530 -7.32 -0.85 1.82
N LEU A 531 -7.42 -2.17 1.79
CA LEU A 531 -6.41 -3.04 1.17
C LEU A 531 -6.31 -2.79 -0.34
N THR A 532 -7.46 -2.64 -1.01
CA THR A 532 -7.51 -2.28 -2.44
C THR A 532 -6.86 -0.92 -2.71
N LEU A 533 -7.07 0.05 -1.82
CA LEU A 533 -6.47 1.38 -1.88
C LEU A 533 -4.96 1.32 -1.73
N LEU A 534 -4.46 0.67 -0.68
CA LEU A 534 -3.03 0.53 -0.40
C LEU A 534 -2.32 -0.21 -1.54
N SER A 535 -2.90 -1.32 -2.00
CA SER A 535 -2.42 -2.06 -3.16
C SER A 535 -2.37 -1.18 -4.42
N SER A 536 -3.39 -0.35 -4.65
CA SER A 536 -3.44 0.55 -5.80
C SER A 536 -2.40 1.67 -5.72
N ARG A 537 -2.19 2.26 -4.53
CA ARG A 537 -1.16 3.30 -4.31
C ARG A 537 0.24 2.72 -4.46
N LEU A 538 0.48 1.53 -3.91
CA LEU A 538 1.75 0.82 -4.01
C LEU A 538 2.17 0.60 -5.47
N GLN A 539 1.24 0.26 -6.37
CA GLN A 539 1.53 0.12 -7.80
C GLN A 539 2.15 1.39 -8.40
N TYR A 540 1.62 2.58 -8.07
CA TYR A 540 2.15 3.85 -8.58
C TYR A 540 3.47 4.25 -7.93
N ILE A 541 3.62 3.95 -6.64
CA ILE A 541 4.86 4.14 -5.87
C ILE A 541 6.00 3.33 -6.51
N ILE A 542 5.76 2.04 -6.80
CA ILE A 542 6.74 1.17 -7.46
C ILE A 542 7.05 1.63 -8.88
N LEU A 543 6.03 1.98 -9.68
CA LEU A 543 6.23 2.51 -11.02
C LEU A 543 7.09 3.79 -11.02
N ARG A 544 6.87 4.67 -10.03
CA ARG A 544 7.68 5.87 -9.85
C ARG A 544 9.13 5.52 -9.48
N ALA A 545 9.34 4.63 -8.52
CA ALA A 545 10.68 4.21 -8.11
C ALA A 545 11.47 3.64 -9.29
N ARG A 546 10.82 2.81 -10.11
CA ARG A 546 11.39 2.25 -11.35
C ARG A 546 11.75 3.34 -12.36
N ASN A 547 10.85 4.29 -12.62
CA ASN A 547 11.12 5.42 -13.52
C ASN A 547 12.25 6.33 -13.02
N ALA A 548 12.35 6.55 -11.70
CA ALA A 548 13.41 7.33 -11.09
C ALA A 548 14.78 6.66 -11.22
N ARG A 549 14.85 5.33 -11.09
CA ARG A 549 16.09 4.54 -11.28
C ARG A 549 16.59 4.61 -12.72
N ASN A 550 15.71 4.44 -13.70
CA ASN A 550 16.07 4.49 -15.13
C ASN A 550 16.71 5.84 -15.53
N ARG A 551 16.28 6.94 -14.90
CA ARG A 551 16.90 8.26 -15.13
C ARG A 551 18.23 8.45 -14.38
N LYS A 552 18.48 7.68 -13.31
CA LYS A 552 19.56 7.94 -12.33
C LYS A 552 20.69 6.92 -12.29
N LEU A 553 20.70 5.92 -13.17
CA LEU A 553 21.94 5.20 -13.52
C LEU A 553 23.08 6.16 -13.98
N ARG A 554 22.78 7.44 -14.23
CA ARG A 554 23.77 8.51 -14.47
C ARG A 554 24.19 9.35 -13.25
N PHE A 555 23.57 9.19 -12.07
CA PHE A 555 23.82 10.02 -10.87
C PHE A 555 23.75 9.20 -9.57
N ALA A 556 24.60 8.17 -9.45
CA ALA A 556 24.54 7.14 -8.41
C ALA A 556 24.77 7.62 -6.96
N GLY A 557 25.32 8.81 -6.73
CA GLY A 557 25.72 9.27 -5.38
C GLY A 557 24.58 9.66 -4.43
N ASN A 558 23.42 10.11 -4.92
CA ASN A 558 22.44 10.82 -4.07
C ASN A 558 21.17 10.02 -3.72
N LEU A 559 21.09 8.72 -4.03
CA LEU A 559 19.84 7.97 -3.83
C LEU A 559 19.43 7.85 -2.35
N GLU A 560 20.40 7.76 -1.44
CA GLU A 560 20.17 7.70 0.01
C GLU A 560 19.57 8.99 0.57
N LEU A 561 19.91 10.14 -0.03
CA LEU A 561 19.29 11.43 0.29
C LEU A 561 17.83 11.50 -0.19
N LEU A 562 17.47 10.74 -1.22
CA LEU A 562 16.14 10.77 -1.84
C LEU A 562 15.16 9.79 -1.22
N TYR A 563 15.62 8.64 -0.72
CA TYR A 563 14.80 7.66 -0.03
C TYR A 563 15.33 7.44 1.38
N ALA A 564 14.55 7.82 2.39
CA ALA A 564 14.95 7.51 3.76
C ALA A 564 14.86 6.01 3.95
N ARG A 565 15.91 5.43 4.53
CA ARG A 565 15.95 4.00 4.86
C ARG A 565 14.83 3.61 5.84
N GLU A 566 14.44 4.55 6.69
CA GLU A 566 13.45 4.37 7.75
C GLU A 566 12.42 5.51 7.69
N THR A 567 11.15 5.15 7.88
CA THR A 567 10.05 6.10 8.10
C THR A 567 9.54 5.86 9.50
N TYR A 568 9.25 6.92 10.25
CA TYR A 568 8.63 6.80 11.56
C TYR A 568 7.15 7.13 11.44
N PHE A 569 6.32 6.46 12.20
CA PHE A 569 4.88 6.70 12.21
C PHE A 569 4.36 6.66 13.64
N THR A 570 3.14 7.11 13.81
CA THR A 570 2.51 7.24 15.12
C THR A 570 1.27 6.38 15.18
N ALA A 571 1.05 5.81 16.35
CA ALA A 571 -0.12 5.00 16.64
C ALA A 571 -0.53 5.21 18.10
N THR A 572 -1.81 5.05 18.37
CA THR A 572 -2.34 5.07 19.74
C THR A 572 -2.07 3.73 20.42
N GLU A 573 -2.11 3.70 21.76
CA GLU A 573 -2.02 2.42 22.49
C GLU A 573 -3.19 1.49 22.13
N GLU A 574 -4.37 2.05 21.86
CA GLU A 574 -5.54 1.32 21.40
C GLU A 574 -5.29 0.65 20.03
N ASP A 575 -4.68 1.35 19.08
CA ASP A 575 -4.31 0.78 17.77
C ASP A 575 -3.36 -0.41 17.93
N VAL A 576 -2.38 -0.26 18.82
CA VAL A 576 -1.39 -1.31 19.14
C VAL A 576 -2.10 -2.52 19.75
N ILE A 577 -2.95 -2.30 20.76
CA ILE A 577 -3.70 -3.35 21.44
C ILE A 577 -4.64 -4.06 20.46
N ALA A 578 -5.43 -3.32 19.68
CA ALA A 578 -6.37 -3.86 18.72
C ALA A 578 -5.69 -4.72 17.65
N PHE A 579 -4.54 -4.26 17.13
CA PHE A 579 -3.77 -5.05 16.17
C PHE A 579 -3.25 -6.36 16.78
N HIS A 580 -2.67 -6.29 17.99
CA HIS A 580 -2.18 -7.49 18.65
C HIS A 580 -3.29 -8.46 19.05
N GLN A 581 -4.45 -7.97 19.49
CA GLN A 581 -5.62 -8.81 19.76
C GLN A 581 -6.11 -9.51 18.50
N LYS A 582 -6.17 -8.78 17.37
CA LYS A 582 -6.57 -9.35 16.08
C LYS A 582 -5.61 -10.45 15.59
N HIS A 583 -4.33 -10.36 15.95
CA HIS A 583 -3.30 -11.31 15.52
C HIS A 583 -2.80 -12.24 16.64
N ALA A 584 -3.47 -12.22 17.81
CA ALA A 584 -3.11 -12.98 19.00
C ALA A 584 -3.08 -14.49 18.78
N GLN A 585 -4.05 -15.00 18.01
CA GLN A 585 -4.18 -16.44 17.72
C GLN A 585 -3.01 -17.00 16.91
N ASP A 586 -2.28 -16.14 16.19
CA ASP A 586 -1.18 -16.58 15.33
C ASP A 586 0.18 -16.58 16.07
N SER A 587 0.27 -16.10 17.32
CA SER A 587 1.56 -15.98 18.03
C SER A 587 1.39 -15.96 19.56
N GLU A 588 1.18 -17.13 20.16
CA GLU A 588 1.19 -17.26 21.63
C GLU A 588 2.54 -16.87 22.25
N ASP A 589 3.66 -17.24 21.62
CA ASP A 589 5.02 -16.87 22.03
C ASP A 589 5.18 -15.34 22.20
N PHE A 590 4.70 -14.55 21.23
CA PHE A 590 4.86 -13.09 21.27
C PHE A 590 3.99 -12.46 22.37
N LEU A 591 2.80 -13.01 22.63
CA LEU A 591 1.96 -12.54 23.73
C LEU A 591 2.63 -12.78 25.09
N GLN A 592 3.36 -13.88 25.24
CA GLN A 592 4.08 -14.18 26.46
C GLN A 592 5.26 -13.23 26.65
N ASP A 593 6.08 -13.02 25.62
CA ASP A 593 7.19 -12.06 25.65
C ASP A 593 6.66 -10.63 25.89
N ARG A 594 5.53 -10.25 25.29
CA ARG A 594 4.90 -8.94 25.53
C ARG A 594 4.34 -8.81 26.94
N LYS A 595 3.77 -9.87 27.53
CA LYS A 595 3.34 -9.83 28.94
C LYS A 595 4.53 -9.59 29.87
N ILE A 596 5.69 -10.18 29.57
CA ILE A 596 6.92 -9.97 30.34
C ILE A 596 7.39 -8.51 30.18
N VAL A 597 7.43 -8.00 28.94
CA VAL A 597 7.83 -6.62 28.66
C VAL A 597 6.86 -5.61 29.28
N ASN A 598 5.55 -5.82 29.17
CA ASN A 598 4.54 -4.94 29.77
C ASN A 598 4.63 -4.93 31.30
N ARG A 599 4.93 -6.07 31.94
CA ARG A 599 5.21 -6.11 33.37
C ARG A 599 6.45 -5.29 33.70
N SER A 600 7.55 -5.50 32.97
CA SER A 600 8.77 -4.70 33.15
C SER A 600 8.54 -3.21 32.91
N LEU A 601 7.69 -2.84 31.94
CA LEU A 601 7.39 -1.45 31.62
C LEU A 601 6.51 -0.82 32.70
N ALA A 602 5.51 -1.56 33.21
CA ALA A 602 4.68 -1.13 34.32
C ALA A 602 5.53 -0.96 35.61
N ASP A 603 6.47 -1.88 35.86
CA ASP A 603 7.40 -1.79 36.98
C ASP A 603 8.33 -0.58 36.83
N ASN A 604 8.80 -0.28 35.61
CA ASN A 604 9.60 0.91 35.35
C ASN A 604 8.77 2.20 35.49
N GLN A 605 7.54 2.24 35.00
CA GLN A 605 6.63 3.37 35.19
C GLN A 605 6.31 3.59 36.68
N ALA A 606 6.11 2.51 37.44
CA ALA A 606 5.91 2.60 38.88
C ALA A 606 7.15 3.17 39.59
N LYS A 607 8.36 2.76 39.17
CA LYS A 607 9.62 3.34 39.66
C LYS A 607 9.77 4.80 39.29
N ASP A 608 9.47 5.18 38.07
CA ASP A 608 9.55 6.58 37.62
C ASP A 608 8.56 7.46 38.40
N THR A 609 7.34 6.95 38.64
CA THR A 609 6.35 7.63 39.48
C THR A 609 6.86 7.81 40.91
N GLN A 610 7.46 6.77 41.50
CA GLN A 610 8.11 6.86 42.81
C GLN A 610 9.29 7.83 42.83
N ILE A 611 10.09 7.91 41.77
CA ILE A 611 11.21 8.85 41.66
C ILE A 611 10.69 10.30 41.61
N GLU A 612 9.62 10.57 40.85
CA GLU A 612 9.02 11.91 40.81
C GLU A 612 8.36 12.28 42.15
N GLU A 613 7.70 11.34 42.82
CA GLU A 613 7.21 11.55 44.19
C GLU A 613 8.38 11.87 45.16
N LEU A 614 9.49 11.14 45.07
CA LEU A 614 10.68 11.39 45.89
C LEU A 614 11.31 12.75 45.60
N LYS A 615 11.41 13.15 44.33
CA LYS A 615 11.91 14.48 43.95
C LYS A 615 11.04 15.58 44.55
N THR A 616 9.71 15.42 44.46
CA THR A 616 8.76 16.37 45.04
C THR A 616 8.93 16.45 46.56
N GLN A 617 9.05 15.31 47.25
CA GLN A 617 9.32 15.29 48.70
C GLN A 617 10.65 15.96 49.07
N VAL A 618 11.70 15.76 48.27
CA VAL A 618 13.00 16.39 48.48
C VAL A 618 12.95 17.91 48.25
N GLU A 619 12.21 18.37 47.24
CA GLU A 619 11.97 19.79 46.99
C GLU A 619 11.18 20.44 48.14
N ASP A 620 10.13 19.78 48.64
CA ASP A 620 9.36 20.22 49.79
C ASP A 620 10.21 20.29 51.07
N MET A 621 11.04 19.27 51.31
CA MET A 621 11.96 19.25 52.45
C MET A 621 13.01 20.37 52.34
N MET A 622 13.54 20.65 51.13
CA MET A 622 14.44 21.78 50.90
C MET A 622 13.75 23.12 51.11
N ALA A 623 12.49 23.26 50.70
CA ALA A 623 11.70 24.46 50.94
C ALA A 623 11.46 24.69 52.44
N MET A 624 11.10 23.64 53.18
CA MET A 624 10.93 23.67 54.63
C MET A 624 12.24 24.03 55.35
N MET A 625 13.36 23.44 54.94
CA MET A 625 14.68 23.73 55.53
C MET A 625 15.12 25.18 55.27
N LYS A 626 14.83 25.73 54.08
CA LYS A 626 15.04 27.17 53.80
C LYS A 626 14.21 28.05 54.72
N GLN A 627 12.94 27.70 54.96
CA GLN A 627 12.07 28.43 55.87
C GLN A 627 12.62 28.41 57.31
N VAL A 628 13.02 27.25 57.82
CA VAL A 628 13.61 27.11 59.17
C VAL A 628 14.89 27.94 59.31
N LEU A 629 15.76 27.93 58.29
CA LEU A 629 16.98 28.76 58.30
C LEU A 629 16.67 30.26 58.29
N GLN A 630 15.58 30.66 57.63
CA GLN A 630 15.14 32.04 57.58
C GLN A 630 14.54 32.49 58.92
N GLU A 631 13.73 31.64 59.56
CA GLU A 631 13.20 31.86 60.91
C GLU A 631 14.32 31.93 61.95
N ARG A 632 15.34 31.07 61.85
CA ARG A 632 16.51 31.10 62.76
C ARG A 632 17.30 32.40 62.62
N LYS A 633 17.56 32.86 61.38
CA LYS A 633 18.20 34.16 61.12
C LYS A 633 17.42 35.32 61.74
N ILE A 634 16.09 35.28 61.70
CA ILE A 634 15.23 36.28 62.35
C ILE A 634 15.39 36.20 63.87
N SER A 635 15.41 34.99 64.46
CA SER A 635 15.59 34.81 65.90
C SER A 635 16.97 35.32 66.40
N ASP A 636 18.04 35.03 65.67
CA ASP A 636 19.41 35.47 66.01
C ASP A 636 19.54 37.00 65.87
N SER A 637 18.86 37.59 64.88
CA SER A 637 18.79 39.06 64.74
C SER A 637 17.98 39.73 65.87
N SER A 638 16.97 39.05 66.42
CA SER A 638 16.23 39.56 67.58
C SER A 638 16.96 39.38 68.92
N ALA A 639 17.79 38.33 69.08
CA ALA A 639 18.60 38.10 70.28
C ALA A 639 19.76 39.09 70.42
N SER A 640 20.27 39.63 69.31
CA SER A 640 21.32 40.67 69.30
C SER A 640 20.82 42.09 69.62
N GLN A 641 19.50 42.29 69.79
CA GLN A 641 18.93 43.56 70.25
C GLN A 641 18.60 43.61 71.76
N SER A 642 18.75 42.52 72.53
CA SER A 642 18.37 42.49 73.95
C SER A 642 19.53 42.65 74.96
N SER A 643 20.73 43.05 74.54
CA SER A 643 21.89 43.21 75.43
C SER A 643 22.35 44.65 75.67
N SER A 644 21.45 45.65 75.63
CA SER A 644 21.69 46.97 76.23
C SER A 644 21.02 47.05 77.61
N TRP A 645 21.58 46.33 78.58
CA TRP A 645 21.21 46.51 79.99
C TRP A 645 21.92 47.77 80.49
N ASN A 646 21.20 48.89 80.54
CA ASN A 646 21.63 50.13 81.20
C ASN A 646 21.64 49.89 82.72
N GLY A 647 22.82 49.60 83.28
CA GLY A 647 23.08 49.72 84.71
C GLY A 647 23.30 51.19 85.12
N PRO A 648 22.84 51.62 86.31
CA PRO A 648 22.75 53.02 86.69
C PRO A 648 24.09 53.61 87.20
N ARG A 649 24.26 54.91 87.00
CA ARG A 649 25.36 55.77 87.46
C ARG A 649 25.02 56.41 88.82
N GLU A 650 25.99 56.36 89.73
CA GLU A 650 26.29 57.25 90.91
C GLU A 650 25.20 57.34 92.01
N GLU A 651 25.47 57.28 93.32
CA GLU A 651 26.62 57.60 94.19
C GLU A 651 26.90 56.53 95.27
#